data_AF-A0A7Z7LR94-F1
#
_entry.id   AF-A0A7Z7LR94-F1
#
_cell.length_a   1.000
_cell.length_b   1.000
_cell.length_c   1.000
_cell.angle_alpha   90.00
_cell.angle_beta   90.00
_cell.angle_gamma   90.00
#
_symmetry.space_group_name_H-M   'P 1'
#
loop_
_entity.id
_entity.type
_entity.pdbx_description
1 polymer ?
#
loop_
_entity_poly.entity_id
_entity_poly.type
_entity_poly.pdbx_seq_one_letter_code
_entity_poly.pdbx_strand_id
1 'polypeptide(L)'
;MFSRRRPVLKSIVDYLGVIERKFSRFSLTILLALLGAKAAGSYFIHSPIVRRTQARILWFHEQIRSRKGQDAADAFAFDYLSARPRVQDYSNLLVGTGANRPGTDKVAASLPAIIKTAAKSADASVALVSTLLDRGDIELALKVIAEHMNDARVNSSVDWPSLLLSLTPRPLFETGTPGRGLSSVKDLKPQPSKSRLIIMDEELSPAAIKSLAAGAEKITLLQYRDLYGRIDLSAIQAEIPDCEINVEHARSRVDRFHQRYFELHQKTLGAAEALSNSFIANTPWLGELVPALEGFGKDLTLDLADKVFFKALRLEGVYRAVVDPSFDSVIVSFGDGFELYRLFYSDATLWRDPRITGCCRSRKINTVTKFASRVSEMRRHASVGSSAPILAHIASLKESARPDAHHSAPETVRQYLEAASKVSAPTTTSHMPNRQTIAFIAQEGRAYGPTAFQMATHLHARYNVDVILTLGSATGLQKSLALAQKDPFLATSAKGRQPGYLKLAAPAPDRAAIKAFSDQFNVVVDDTVKALLWANQQDHAVSSAIDFLLTDGLAQAILNIMGNARAIAALFEQQNYSAIAISPVRTPRNAQFTTLAREAGIPTIAVEPHCLNAAYCRYGTVLSDYAAVYSDYYTEEYDRYFGIPKNRCYPFGSPRILRPLGYDPIASRREARRRIGLHEGDPPVIAVPTQPMPADHILAVWRMIIRAVMALDMPVRVMLKTHPEEGSGHVDRYRQVISEENATQVCFVADVDIKDLLIASELVLTAYSVTALEAVVLERNVAIVGRAGVVYPTEYDKILGIPFCGTEQETKTAILEAMTLGRDAKSGAKDFMAKNPHLFDNSTFDRLTTIIADVIAKGREGIRRHEDLPASLFVTAPFQEYLV
;
A
#
# COMPACT_ATOMS: atom_id res chain seq x y z
N MET A 1 4.73 -3.75 42.43
CA MET A 1 3.28 -4.09 42.50
C MET A 1 2.35 -3.05 41.85
N PHE A 2 2.83 -2.15 40.98
CA PHE A 2 2.00 -1.21 40.20
C PHE A 2 2.31 -1.37 38.70
N SER A 3 1.64 -2.30 38.01
CA SER A 3 1.71 -2.39 36.53
C SER A 3 0.48 -3.05 35.86
N ARG A 4 -0.45 -3.63 36.63
CA ARG A 4 -1.61 -4.36 36.07
C ARG A 4 -2.90 -3.54 35.77
N ARG A 5 -2.92 -2.20 35.92
CA ARG A 5 -4.18 -1.40 35.81
C ARG A 5 -4.45 -0.69 34.46
N ARG A 6 -3.59 -0.81 33.44
CA ARG A 6 -3.78 -0.09 32.15
C ARG A 6 -4.84 -0.68 31.18
N PRO A 7 -5.09 -2.01 31.09
CA PRO A 7 -6.06 -2.55 30.12
C PRO A 7 -7.52 -2.26 30.47
N VAL A 8 -7.85 -2.32 31.77
CA VAL A 8 -9.22 -2.14 32.29
C VAL A 8 -9.68 -0.68 32.15
N LEU A 9 -8.77 0.28 32.39
CA LEU A 9 -9.10 1.70 32.25
C LEU A 9 -9.41 2.07 30.79
N LYS A 10 -8.70 1.47 29.83
CA LYS A 10 -8.93 1.70 28.40
C LYS A 10 -10.27 1.11 27.93
N SER A 11 -10.62 -0.10 28.36
CA SER A 11 -11.92 -0.69 27.99
C SER A 11 -13.10 0.06 28.61
N ILE A 12 -12.97 0.57 29.83
CA ILE A 12 -13.96 1.43 30.47
C ILE A 12 -14.10 2.76 29.72
N VAL A 13 -12.99 3.39 29.33
CA VAL A 13 -13.00 4.64 28.54
C VAL A 13 -13.66 4.43 27.17
N ASP A 14 -13.37 3.30 26.51
CA ASP A 14 -13.96 2.96 25.22
C ASP A 14 -15.47 2.68 25.36
N TYR A 15 -15.89 1.96 26.40
CA TYR A 15 -17.30 1.67 26.71
C TYR A 15 -18.08 2.95 27.04
N LEU A 16 -17.56 3.81 27.92
CA LEU A 16 -18.14 5.12 28.21
C LEU A 16 -18.21 6.01 26.95
N GLY A 17 -17.22 5.91 26.07
CA GLY A 17 -17.22 6.57 24.77
C GLY A 17 -18.29 6.04 23.79
N VAL A 18 -18.75 4.79 23.92
CA VAL A 18 -19.90 4.28 23.14
C VAL A 18 -21.20 4.81 23.71
N ILE A 19 -21.36 4.82 25.04
CA ILE A 19 -22.56 5.33 25.72
C ILE A 19 -22.74 6.82 25.43
N GLU A 20 -21.70 7.63 25.64
CA GLU A 20 -21.74 9.07 25.33
C GLU A 20 -22.15 9.27 23.88
N ARG A 21 -21.54 8.55 22.93
CA ARG A 21 -21.85 8.71 21.51
C ARG A 21 -23.32 8.45 21.19
N LYS A 22 -23.94 7.43 21.80
CA LYS A 22 -25.36 7.12 21.60
C LYS A 22 -26.25 8.18 22.24
N PHE A 23 -25.98 8.54 23.49
CA PHE A 23 -26.74 9.55 24.23
C PHE A 23 -26.71 10.91 23.52
N SER A 24 -25.52 11.40 23.13
CA SER A 24 -25.38 12.70 22.47
C SER A 24 -25.99 12.72 21.07
N ARG A 25 -26.01 11.60 20.32
CA ARG A 25 -26.74 11.55 19.04
C ARG A 25 -28.24 11.68 19.29
N PHE A 26 -28.76 10.89 20.22
CA PHE A 26 -30.17 10.88 20.55
C PHE A 26 -30.65 12.25 21.03
N SER A 27 -29.93 12.88 21.97
CA SER A 27 -30.30 14.21 22.48
C SER A 27 -30.23 15.27 21.39
N LEU A 28 -29.18 15.30 20.57
CA LEU A 28 -29.08 16.25 19.45
C LEU A 28 -30.19 16.06 18.42
N THR A 29 -30.57 14.83 18.09
CA THR A 29 -31.67 14.54 17.17
C THR A 29 -33.02 14.99 17.73
N ILE A 30 -33.27 14.77 19.02
CA ILE A 30 -34.49 15.24 19.70
C ILE A 30 -34.54 16.77 19.72
N LEU A 31 -33.46 17.42 20.16
CA LEU A 31 -33.40 18.88 20.22
C LEU A 31 -33.58 19.50 18.84
N LEU A 32 -32.98 18.90 17.80
CA LEU A 32 -33.13 19.38 16.43
C LEU A 32 -34.57 19.22 15.91
N ALA A 33 -35.25 18.14 16.30
CA ALA A 33 -36.63 17.88 15.92
C ALA A 33 -37.63 18.80 16.65
N LEU A 34 -37.50 18.91 17.98
CA LEU A 34 -38.49 19.58 18.84
C LEU A 34 -38.22 21.08 19.02
N LEU A 35 -36.94 21.49 19.13
CA LEU A 35 -36.54 22.86 19.48
C LEU A 35 -35.80 23.59 18.35
N GLY A 36 -35.54 22.90 17.23
CA GLY A 36 -34.94 23.46 16.03
C GLY A 36 -33.41 23.54 16.04
N ALA A 37 -32.85 24.01 14.91
CA ALA A 37 -31.40 24.00 14.66
C ALA A 37 -30.61 24.87 15.64
N LYS A 38 -31.14 26.05 16.00
CA LYS A 38 -30.46 27.00 16.90
C LYS A 38 -30.28 26.43 18.32
N ALA A 39 -31.33 25.84 18.89
CA ALA A 39 -31.27 25.23 20.22
C ALA A 39 -30.34 24.00 20.24
N ALA A 40 -30.45 23.13 19.23
CA ALA A 40 -29.59 21.97 19.10
C ALA A 40 -28.11 22.34 18.88
N GLY A 41 -27.86 23.39 18.08
CA GLY A 41 -26.54 23.98 17.85
C GLY A 41 -25.93 24.56 19.11
N SER A 42 -26.70 25.35 19.87
CA SER A 42 -26.24 25.89 21.17
C SER A 42 -25.90 24.78 22.16
N TYR A 43 -26.73 23.74 22.25
CA TYR A 43 -26.43 22.56 23.06
C TYR A 43 -25.14 21.87 22.60
N PHE A 44 -24.94 21.70 21.29
CA PHE A 44 -23.71 21.13 20.73
C PHE A 44 -22.45 21.93 21.11
N ILE A 45 -22.53 23.27 21.02
CA ILE A 45 -21.41 24.18 21.25
C ILE A 45 -21.03 24.22 22.74
N HIS A 46 -22.02 24.34 23.62
CA HIS A 46 -21.79 24.68 25.03
C HIS A 46 -21.89 23.49 25.99
N SER A 47 -22.50 22.37 25.59
CA SER A 47 -22.63 21.21 26.47
C SER A 47 -21.28 20.56 26.79
N PRO A 48 -20.97 20.32 28.08
CA PRO A 48 -19.76 19.58 28.47
C PRO A 48 -19.87 18.08 28.18
N ILE A 49 -21.08 17.58 27.93
CA ILE A 49 -21.37 16.15 27.72
C ILE A 49 -21.13 15.76 26.25
N VAL A 50 -21.25 16.70 25.32
CA VAL A 50 -21.15 16.43 23.87
C VAL A 50 -19.68 16.44 23.44
N ARG A 51 -19.17 15.28 23.02
CA ARG A 51 -17.84 15.19 22.40
C ARG A 51 -17.89 15.70 20.96
N ARG A 52 -17.13 16.77 20.71
CA ARG A 52 -17.05 17.46 19.40
C ARG A 52 -16.02 16.81 18.48
N THR A 53 -16.14 15.54 18.13
CA THR A 53 -15.20 14.91 17.17
C THR A 53 -15.50 15.34 15.73
N GLN A 54 -14.54 15.23 14.79
CA GLN A 54 -14.75 15.56 13.37
C GLN A 54 -15.99 14.85 12.80
N ALA A 55 -16.05 13.52 12.94
CA ALA A 55 -17.19 12.72 12.48
C ALA A 55 -18.52 13.15 13.10
N ARG A 56 -18.49 13.69 14.32
CA ARG A 56 -19.69 14.20 14.99
C ARG A 56 -20.13 15.56 14.43
N ILE A 57 -19.19 16.48 14.24
CA ILE A 57 -19.44 17.81 13.68
C ILE A 57 -20.04 17.67 12.28
N LEU A 58 -19.40 16.88 11.40
CA LEU A 58 -19.86 16.64 10.04
C LEU A 58 -21.23 15.97 10.00
N TRP A 59 -21.45 14.94 10.82
CA TRP A 59 -22.77 14.29 10.94
C TRP A 59 -23.84 15.29 11.37
N PHE A 60 -23.57 16.13 12.37
CA PHE A 60 -24.58 17.04 12.90
C PHE A 60 -24.90 18.17 11.92
N HIS A 61 -23.89 18.71 11.24
CA HIS A 61 -24.08 19.65 10.14
C HIS A 61 -25.00 19.05 9.06
N GLU A 62 -24.74 17.81 8.64
CA GLU A 62 -25.57 17.12 7.65
C GLU A 62 -27.01 16.86 8.14
N GLN A 63 -27.19 16.56 9.43
CA GLN A 63 -28.54 16.43 10.02
C GLN A 63 -29.30 17.76 10.03
N ILE A 64 -28.62 18.88 10.32
CA ILE A 64 -29.24 20.20 10.25
C ILE A 64 -29.62 20.51 8.80
N ARG A 65 -28.68 20.33 7.86
CA ARG A 65 -28.90 20.59 6.43
C ARG A 65 -30.09 19.81 5.88
N SER A 66 -30.11 18.50 6.09
CA SER A 66 -31.17 17.61 5.57
C SER A 66 -32.55 17.90 6.15
N ARG A 67 -32.64 18.42 7.39
CA ARG A 67 -33.93 18.65 8.08
C ARG A 67 -34.40 20.09 8.10
N LYS A 68 -33.48 21.05 8.07
CA LYS A 68 -33.72 22.49 8.30
C LYS A 68 -33.12 23.38 7.21
N GLY A 69 -32.48 22.81 6.19
CA GLY A 69 -31.93 23.53 5.05
C GLY A 69 -30.48 24.00 5.24
N GLN A 70 -29.87 24.45 4.14
CA GLN A 70 -28.47 24.88 4.09
C GLN A 70 -28.20 26.10 4.99
N ASP A 71 -29.10 27.09 5.01
CA ASP A 71 -28.90 28.31 5.82
C ASP A 71 -28.79 28.02 7.32
N ALA A 72 -29.57 27.07 7.82
CA ALA A 72 -29.50 26.65 9.21
C ALA A 72 -28.18 25.91 9.52
N ALA A 73 -27.64 25.16 8.56
CA ALA A 73 -26.38 24.45 8.69
C ALA A 73 -25.18 25.43 8.66
N ASP A 74 -25.21 26.41 7.76
CA ASP A 74 -24.25 27.50 7.68
C ASP A 74 -24.24 28.32 8.98
N ALA A 75 -25.43 28.69 9.49
CA ALA A 75 -25.56 29.41 10.76
C ALA A 75 -24.95 28.63 11.92
N PHE A 76 -25.21 27.32 12.01
CA PHE A 76 -24.55 26.46 13.00
C PHE A 76 -23.02 26.46 12.85
N ALA A 77 -22.52 26.36 11.61
CA ALA A 77 -21.08 26.37 11.36
C ALA A 77 -20.43 27.67 11.86
N PHE A 78 -21.02 28.83 11.54
CA PHE A 78 -20.51 30.12 11.98
C PHE A 78 -20.63 30.32 13.49
N ASP A 79 -21.77 29.99 14.10
CA ASP A 79 -21.96 30.05 15.56
C ASP A 79 -20.91 29.19 16.29
N TYR A 80 -20.64 27.99 15.77
CA TYR A 80 -19.64 27.09 16.33
C TYR A 80 -18.21 27.65 16.23
N LEU A 81 -17.84 28.14 15.03
CA LEU A 81 -16.51 28.70 14.77
C LEU A 81 -16.27 30.03 15.48
N SER A 82 -17.32 30.79 15.77
CA SER A 82 -17.23 32.04 16.54
C SER A 82 -17.25 31.84 18.05
N ALA A 83 -17.56 30.63 18.56
CA ALA A 83 -17.66 30.38 20.00
C ALA A 83 -16.42 29.73 20.61
N ARG A 84 -16.21 28.42 20.37
CA ARG A 84 -15.12 27.62 20.97
C ARG A 84 -14.64 26.51 20.01
N PRO A 85 -14.17 26.87 18.80
CA PRO A 85 -13.63 25.88 17.87
C PRO A 85 -12.29 25.33 18.38
N ARG A 86 -11.98 24.10 17.97
CA ARG A 86 -10.60 23.62 17.97
C ARG A 86 -9.96 23.96 16.63
N VAL A 87 -8.62 23.97 16.60
CA VAL A 87 -7.80 24.27 15.42
C VAL A 87 -8.28 23.51 14.16
N GLN A 88 -8.51 22.20 14.25
CA GLN A 88 -8.98 21.40 13.12
C GLN A 88 -10.43 21.66 12.69
N ASP A 89 -11.26 22.31 13.52
CA ASP A 89 -12.68 22.46 13.26
C ASP A 89 -12.97 23.50 12.17
N TYR A 90 -12.06 24.47 11.95
CA TYR A 90 -12.13 25.39 10.81
C TYR A 90 -12.17 24.63 9.49
N SER A 91 -11.20 23.75 9.26
CA SER A 91 -11.15 22.90 8.07
C SER A 91 -12.36 21.97 7.98
N ASN A 92 -12.80 21.37 9.10
CA ASN A 92 -13.96 20.48 9.11
C ASN A 92 -15.24 21.15 8.60
N LEU A 93 -15.54 22.36 9.03
CA LEU A 93 -16.81 23.04 8.71
C LEU A 93 -16.76 23.87 7.43
N LEU A 94 -15.60 24.47 7.13
CA LEU A 94 -15.45 25.32 5.94
C LEU A 94 -14.99 24.54 4.70
N VAL A 95 -14.44 23.34 4.85
CA VAL A 95 -13.97 22.50 3.74
C VAL A 95 -14.54 21.07 3.81
N GLY A 96 -14.51 20.44 4.98
CA GLY A 96 -14.87 19.03 5.18
C GLY A 96 -16.34 18.68 4.92
N THR A 97 -17.20 19.66 4.66
CA THR A 97 -18.60 19.51 4.25
C THR A 97 -18.78 19.39 2.73
N GLY A 98 -17.69 19.45 1.96
CA GLY A 98 -17.66 19.22 0.51
C GLY A 98 -18.54 20.20 -0.27
N ALA A 99 -19.34 19.70 -1.20
CA ALA A 99 -20.29 20.50 -1.98
C ALA A 99 -21.30 21.28 -1.12
N ASN A 100 -21.50 20.89 0.14
CA ASN A 100 -22.43 21.57 1.07
C ASN A 100 -21.73 22.58 2.00
N ARG A 101 -20.52 23.03 1.67
CA ARG A 101 -19.80 24.03 2.46
C ARG A 101 -20.41 25.43 2.34
N PRO A 102 -20.25 26.30 3.36
CA PRO A 102 -20.73 27.67 3.27
C PRO A 102 -20.09 28.42 2.10
N GLY A 103 -20.89 29.21 1.38
CA GLY A 103 -20.44 30.06 0.27
C GLY A 103 -19.56 31.23 0.73
N THR A 104 -18.68 31.72 -0.16
CA THR A 104 -17.69 32.77 0.14
C THR A 104 -18.32 34.03 0.75
N ASP A 105 -19.47 34.49 0.22
CA ASP A 105 -20.15 35.70 0.73
C ASP A 105 -20.63 35.53 2.18
N LYS A 106 -21.16 34.35 2.52
CA LYS A 106 -21.61 34.04 3.88
C LYS A 106 -20.45 33.93 4.86
N VAL A 107 -19.33 33.34 4.41
CA VAL A 107 -18.09 33.29 5.18
C VAL A 107 -17.58 34.72 5.42
N ALA A 108 -17.54 35.56 4.38
CA ALA A 108 -17.11 36.95 4.47
C ALA A 108 -17.94 37.76 5.48
N ALA A 109 -19.27 37.60 5.47
CA ALA A 109 -20.17 38.26 6.42
C ALA A 109 -19.93 37.84 7.88
N SER A 110 -19.60 36.58 8.12
CA SER A 110 -19.37 36.03 9.46
C SER A 110 -17.91 36.14 9.92
N LEU A 111 -16.99 36.48 9.01
CA LEU A 111 -15.55 36.47 9.22
C LEU A 111 -15.09 37.32 10.43
N PRO A 112 -15.61 38.54 10.68
CA PRO A 112 -15.16 39.33 11.84
C PRO A 112 -15.34 38.62 13.18
N ALA A 113 -16.46 37.91 13.37
CA ALA A 113 -16.73 37.15 14.59
C ALA A 113 -15.82 35.92 14.72
N ILE A 114 -15.52 35.28 13.59
CA ILE A 114 -14.60 34.13 13.53
C ILE A 114 -13.16 34.59 13.83
N ILE A 115 -12.70 35.70 13.24
CA ILE A 115 -11.37 36.30 13.49
C ILE A 115 -11.20 36.60 14.98
N LYS A 116 -12.19 37.26 15.60
CA LYS A 116 -12.14 37.61 17.03
C LYS A 116 -11.92 36.38 17.93
N THR A 117 -12.48 35.24 17.57
CA THR A 117 -12.30 33.99 18.33
C THR A 117 -11.01 33.27 17.97
N ALA A 118 -10.62 33.25 16.70
CA ALA A 118 -9.34 32.71 16.25
C ALA A 118 -8.15 33.44 16.89
N ALA A 119 -8.25 34.76 17.04
CA ALA A 119 -7.18 35.61 17.56
C ALA A 119 -6.72 35.31 18.99
N LYS A 120 -7.49 34.49 19.73
CA LYS A 120 -7.10 33.98 21.05
C LYS A 120 -5.95 32.97 20.99
N SER A 121 -5.61 32.44 19.82
CA SER A 121 -4.54 31.46 19.62
C SER A 121 -3.91 31.61 18.25
N ALA A 122 -2.59 31.76 18.19
CA ALA A 122 -1.83 31.80 16.95
C ALA A 122 -2.14 30.61 16.03
N ASP A 123 -2.18 29.39 16.58
CA ASP A 123 -2.49 28.18 15.83
C ASP A 123 -3.89 28.19 15.23
N ALA A 124 -4.87 28.78 15.93
CA ALA A 124 -6.24 28.90 15.44
C ALA A 124 -6.33 29.91 14.27
N SER A 125 -5.61 31.03 14.36
CA SER A 125 -5.51 31.99 13.26
C SER A 125 -4.80 31.42 12.04
N VAL A 126 -3.69 30.69 12.24
CA VAL A 126 -2.99 29.97 11.15
C VAL A 126 -3.92 28.94 10.51
N ALA A 127 -4.68 28.19 11.30
CA ALA A 127 -5.65 27.22 10.79
C ALA A 127 -6.76 27.86 9.96
N LEU A 128 -7.28 29.01 10.41
CA LEU A 128 -8.29 29.76 9.67
C LEU A 128 -7.73 30.25 8.32
N VAL A 129 -6.54 30.86 8.32
CA VAL A 129 -5.86 31.33 7.09
C VAL A 129 -5.62 30.17 6.12
N SER A 130 -5.04 29.07 6.60
CA SER A 130 -4.81 27.87 5.79
C SER A 130 -6.10 27.30 5.21
N THR A 131 -7.18 27.27 6.01
CA THR A 131 -8.49 26.79 5.55
C THR A 131 -9.11 27.69 4.48
N LEU A 132 -9.00 29.01 4.62
CA LEU A 132 -9.50 29.95 3.61
C LEU A 132 -8.71 29.84 2.30
N LEU A 133 -7.39 29.64 2.39
CA LEU A 133 -6.56 29.37 1.22
C LEU A 133 -6.89 28.02 0.56
N ASP A 134 -7.23 26.98 1.33
CA ASP A 134 -7.70 25.69 0.76
C ASP A 134 -9.01 25.86 -0.01
N ARG A 135 -9.83 26.83 0.38
CA ARG A 135 -11.08 27.15 -0.33
C ARG A 135 -10.86 27.98 -1.59
N GLY A 136 -9.69 28.59 -1.77
CA GLY A 136 -9.44 29.61 -2.79
C GLY A 136 -9.89 31.02 -2.38
N ASP A 137 -10.32 31.22 -1.13
CA ASP A 137 -10.79 32.51 -0.58
C ASP A 137 -9.60 33.40 -0.15
N ILE A 138 -8.68 33.67 -1.09
CA ILE A 138 -7.41 34.37 -0.83
C ILE A 138 -7.63 35.75 -0.21
N GLU A 139 -8.61 36.51 -0.69
CA GLU A 139 -8.92 37.83 -0.14
C GLU A 139 -9.37 37.77 1.32
N LEU A 140 -10.14 36.75 1.68
CA LEU A 140 -10.55 36.56 3.08
C LEU A 140 -9.36 36.16 3.94
N ALA A 141 -8.45 35.32 3.43
CA ALA A 141 -7.21 34.98 4.13
C ALA A 141 -6.33 36.22 4.38
N LEU A 142 -6.18 37.11 3.39
CA LEU A 142 -5.44 38.36 3.54
C LEU A 142 -6.09 39.31 4.56
N LYS A 143 -7.43 39.36 4.63
CA LYS A 143 -8.15 40.13 5.66
C LYS A 143 -7.83 39.61 7.07
N VAL A 144 -7.80 38.29 7.27
CA VAL A 144 -7.42 37.69 8.57
C VAL A 144 -6.00 38.08 8.95
N ILE A 145 -5.05 38.04 8.01
CA ILE A 145 -3.66 38.43 8.23
C ILE A 145 -3.54 39.93 8.58
N ALA A 146 -4.22 40.80 7.83
CA ALA A 146 -4.17 42.24 8.04
C ALA A 146 -4.72 42.66 9.42
N GLU A 147 -5.84 42.07 9.85
CA GLU A 147 -6.39 42.30 11.20
C GLU A 147 -5.39 41.87 12.29
N HIS A 148 -4.69 40.76 12.07
CA HIS A 148 -3.67 40.27 13.00
C HIS A 148 -2.42 41.14 13.06
N MET A 149 -2.01 41.74 11.93
CA MET A 149 -0.84 42.63 11.88
C MET A 149 -1.13 44.00 12.51
N ASN A 150 -2.40 44.44 12.52
CA ASN A 150 -2.81 45.73 13.06
C ASN A 150 -3.13 45.71 14.57
N ASP A 151 -3.36 44.53 15.15
CA ASP A 151 -3.66 44.42 16.59
C ASP A 151 -2.38 44.38 17.45
N ALA A 152 -1.97 45.55 17.95
CA ALA A 152 -0.82 45.71 18.85
C ALA A 152 -0.91 44.90 20.17
N ARG A 153 -2.09 44.33 20.52
CA ARG A 153 -2.28 43.48 21.71
C ARG A 153 -1.93 42.02 21.47
N VAL A 154 -1.81 41.60 20.21
CA VAL A 154 -1.41 40.24 19.85
C VAL A 154 0.10 40.25 19.66
N ASN A 155 0.86 39.86 20.69
CA ASN A 155 2.27 39.47 20.55
C ASN A 155 2.31 38.19 19.70
N SER A 156 2.14 38.33 18.39
CA SER A 156 2.16 37.24 17.43
C SER A 156 3.62 36.81 17.24
N SER A 157 4.00 35.65 17.78
CA SER A 157 5.25 34.97 17.43
C SER A 157 5.22 34.39 16.00
N VAL A 158 4.12 34.58 15.26
CA VAL A 158 3.94 34.10 13.88
C VAL A 158 4.47 35.15 12.91
N ASP A 159 5.43 34.73 12.09
CA ASP A 159 5.89 35.48 10.92
C ASP A 159 4.86 35.33 9.78
N TRP A 160 3.87 36.21 9.76
CA TRP A 160 2.78 36.20 8.78
C TRP A 160 3.25 36.31 7.32
N PRO A 161 4.24 37.16 6.97
CA PRO A 161 4.87 37.12 5.65
C PRO A 161 5.42 35.74 5.28
N SER A 162 6.22 35.12 6.15
CA SER A 162 6.77 33.77 5.90
C SER A 162 5.68 32.69 5.85
N LEU A 163 4.61 32.83 6.62
CA LEU A 163 3.46 31.94 6.55
C LEU A 163 2.72 32.06 5.22
N LEU A 164 2.50 33.28 4.72
CA LEU A 164 1.86 33.50 3.43
C LEU A 164 2.70 32.90 2.30
N LEU A 165 4.03 33.09 2.34
CA LEU A 165 4.98 32.42 1.44
C LEU A 165 4.85 30.89 1.52
N SER A 166 4.56 30.36 2.71
CA SER A 166 4.45 28.91 2.92
C SER A 166 3.19 28.31 2.31
N LEU A 167 2.09 29.06 2.27
CA LEU A 167 0.78 28.52 1.91
C LEU A 167 0.43 28.71 0.42
N THR A 168 1.15 29.57 -0.29
CA THR A 168 0.92 29.84 -1.72
C THR A 168 2.02 29.26 -2.60
N PRO A 169 1.71 28.72 -3.79
CA PRO A 169 2.73 28.20 -4.71
C PRO A 169 3.75 29.29 -5.10
N ARG A 170 5.03 29.01 -4.88
CA ARG A 170 6.15 29.90 -5.22
C ARG A 170 7.32 29.13 -5.84
N PRO A 171 8.07 29.70 -6.80
CA PRO A 171 9.28 29.06 -7.31
C PRO A 171 10.25 28.70 -6.18
N LEU A 172 10.83 27.51 -6.24
CA LEU A 172 11.67 26.98 -5.16
C LEU A 172 12.98 27.77 -4.94
N PHE A 173 13.38 28.59 -5.92
CA PHE A 173 14.57 29.44 -5.88
C PHE A 173 14.32 30.86 -5.31
N GLU A 174 13.07 31.33 -5.19
CA GLU A 174 12.79 32.72 -4.78
C GLU A 174 13.27 33.03 -3.35
N THR A 175 14.11 34.06 -3.20
CA THR A 175 14.83 34.40 -1.94
C THR A 175 14.13 35.43 -1.05
N GLY A 176 13.03 36.05 -1.49
CA GLY A 176 12.50 37.23 -0.83
C GLY A 176 11.64 36.94 0.40
N THR A 177 11.96 37.57 1.53
CA THR A 177 10.92 38.18 2.36
C THR A 177 10.22 39.20 1.47
N PRO A 178 8.88 39.17 1.29
CA PRO A 178 8.24 40.23 0.55
C PRO A 178 8.61 41.56 1.21
N GLY A 179 8.86 42.60 0.41
CA GLY A 179 8.80 43.95 0.95
C GLY A 179 7.51 44.12 1.74
N ARG A 180 7.45 45.04 2.72
CA ARG A 180 6.32 45.22 3.66
C ARG A 180 4.90 45.35 3.03
N GLY A 181 4.75 45.36 1.70
CA GLY A 181 3.46 45.24 1.01
C GLY A 181 3.04 43.78 0.81
N LEU A 182 1.82 43.45 1.23
CA LEU A 182 1.15 42.20 0.88
C LEU A 182 1.17 42.03 -0.66
N SER A 183 1.61 40.86 -1.13
CA SER A 183 1.61 40.51 -2.56
C SER A 183 0.21 40.70 -3.15
N SER A 184 0.11 41.06 -4.43
CA SER A 184 -1.21 41.21 -5.05
C SER A 184 -1.94 39.86 -5.05
N VAL A 185 -3.28 39.86 -5.01
CA VAL A 185 -4.09 38.62 -5.06
C VAL A 185 -3.73 37.77 -6.29
N LYS A 186 -3.29 38.40 -7.38
CA LYS A 186 -2.83 37.71 -8.59
C LYS A 186 -1.54 36.91 -8.37
N ASP A 187 -0.64 37.39 -7.51
CA ASP A 187 0.64 36.73 -7.21
C ASP A 187 0.50 35.52 -6.27
N LEU A 188 -0.67 35.37 -5.63
CA LEU A 188 -0.97 34.28 -4.69
C LEU A 188 -1.76 33.14 -5.36
N LYS A 189 -2.23 33.34 -6.59
CA LYS A 189 -2.90 32.31 -7.40
C LYS A 189 -1.86 31.58 -8.26
N PRO A 190 -2.07 30.29 -8.53
CA PRO A 190 -1.33 29.62 -9.59
C PRO A 190 -1.47 30.38 -10.92
N GLN A 191 -0.39 30.47 -11.69
CA GLN A 191 -0.42 31.06 -13.03
C GLN A 191 -1.26 30.21 -13.98
N PRO A 192 -1.85 30.75 -15.07
CA PRO A 192 -2.51 29.94 -16.08
C PRO A 192 -1.56 28.91 -16.72
N SER A 193 -2.05 27.72 -17.06
CA SER A 193 -1.26 26.67 -17.71
C SER A 193 -2.13 25.74 -18.53
N LYS A 194 -1.56 25.05 -19.52
CA LYS A 194 -2.27 24.02 -20.27
C LYS A 194 -2.35 22.71 -19.50
N SER A 195 -1.23 22.26 -18.95
CA SER A 195 -1.10 20.95 -18.30
C SER A 195 -0.32 21.05 -17.00
N ARG A 196 -1.03 20.92 -15.87
CA ARG A 196 -0.43 21.06 -14.54
C ARG A 196 -0.25 19.73 -13.85
N LEU A 197 0.95 19.48 -13.33
CA LEU A 197 1.21 18.41 -12.37
C LEU A 197 1.08 18.93 -10.94
N ILE A 198 0.29 18.25 -10.10
CA ILE A 198 0.16 18.53 -8.66
C ILE A 198 0.70 17.32 -7.88
N ILE A 199 1.83 17.51 -7.21
CA ILE A 199 2.49 16.50 -6.36
C ILE A 199 2.11 16.75 -4.90
N MET A 200 1.65 15.70 -4.23
CA MET A 200 1.12 15.78 -2.87
C MET A 200 1.89 14.84 -1.94
N ASP A 201 2.61 15.38 -0.95
CA ASP A 201 3.24 14.57 0.11
C ASP A 201 2.19 13.98 1.07
N GLU A 202 1.17 14.77 1.41
CA GLU A 202 0.03 14.39 2.24
C GLU A 202 -1.28 14.43 1.42
N GLU A 203 -2.31 13.72 1.87
CA GLU A 203 -3.62 13.74 1.23
C GLU A 203 -4.26 15.13 1.32
N LEU A 204 -4.62 15.71 0.17
CA LEU A 204 -5.28 17.01 0.07
C LEU A 204 -6.80 16.86 -0.04
N SER A 205 -7.53 17.90 0.41
CA SER A 205 -8.98 17.95 0.19
C SER A 205 -9.30 18.30 -1.28
N PRO A 206 -10.46 17.90 -1.81
CA PRO A 206 -10.92 18.33 -3.14
C PRO A 206 -10.90 19.86 -3.33
N ALA A 207 -11.24 20.63 -2.28
CA ALA A 207 -11.17 22.08 -2.31
C ALA A 207 -9.73 22.60 -2.47
N ALA A 208 -8.78 22.04 -1.72
CA ALA A 208 -7.37 22.42 -1.84
C ALA A 208 -6.83 22.09 -3.24
N ILE A 209 -7.19 20.93 -3.79
CA ILE A 209 -6.84 20.55 -5.17
C ILE A 209 -7.42 21.55 -6.17
N LYS A 210 -8.70 21.91 -6.04
CA LYS A 210 -9.33 22.97 -6.85
C LYS A 210 -8.58 24.29 -6.78
N SER A 211 -8.17 24.71 -5.59
CA SER A 211 -7.40 25.96 -5.44
C SER A 211 -6.04 25.88 -6.14
N LEU A 212 -5.37 24.72 -6.16
CA LEU A 212 -4.08 24.55 -6.83
C LEU A 212 -4.24 24.30 -8.34
N ALA A 213 -5.39 23.79 -8.79
CA ALA A 213 -5.74 23.57 -10.19
C ALA A 213 -6.19 24.85 -10.92
N ALA A 214 -6.45 25.94 -10.19
CA ALA A 214 -6.96 27.18 -10.76
C ALA A 214 -6.13 27.66 -11.96
N GLY A 215 -6.80 27.90 -13.10
CA GLY A 215 -6.16 28.36 -14.34
C GLY A 215 -5.50 27.27 -15.18
N ALA A 216 -5.60 25.99 -14.81
CA ALA A 216 -5.16 24.87 -15.65
C ALA A 216 -6.29 24.35 -16.55
N GLU A 217 -6.00 24.04 -17.81
CA GLU A 217 -6.93 23.34 -18.71
C GLU A 217 -7.04 21.84 -18.33
N LYS A 218 -5.89 21.23 -18.04
CA LYS A 218 -5.74 19.84 -17.62
C LYS A 218 -4.87 19.73 -16.37
N ILE A 219 -5.22 18.80 -15.47
CA ILE A 219 -4.41 18.49 -14.28
C ILE A 219 -4.04 17.02 -14.21
N THR A 220 -2.86 16.74 -13.67
CA THR A 220 -2.39 15.41 -13.28
C THR A 220 -2.07 15.41 -11.79
N LEU A 221 -2.63 14.46 -11.05
CA LEU A 221 -2.47 14.33 -9.61
C LEU A 221 -1.53 13.18 -9.28
N LEU A 222 -0.49 13.44 -8.48
CA LEU A 222 0.45 12.42 -8.02
C LEU A 222 0.62 12.51 -6.50
N GLN A 223 0.13 11.50 -5.78
CA GLN A 223 0.34 11.40 -4.33
C GLN A 223 1.59 10.57 -4.02
N TYR A 224 2.62 11.20 -3.42
CA TYR A 224 3.94 10.61 -3.23
C TYR A 224 3.92 9.25 -2.49
N ARG A 225 3.09 9.15 -1.45
CA ARG A 225 2.99 7.93 -0.62
C ARG A 225 2.12 6.85 -1.22
N ASP A 226 1.41 7.15 -2.30
CA ASP A 226 0.51 6.22 -2.96
C ASP A 226 1.18 5.57 -4.17
N LEU A 227 1.20 4.24 -4.16
CA LEU A 227 1.76 3.43 -5.24
C LEU A 227 0.70 2.97 -6.25
N TYR A 228 -0.59 3.27 -6.01
CA TYR A 228 -1.73 2.66 -6.71
C TYR A 228 -2.85 3.65 -7.10
N GLY A 229 -2.66 4.96 -6.95
CA GLY A 229 -3.62 5.97 -7.43
C GLY A 229 -5.00 5.94 -6.76
N ARG A 230 -5.08 5.68 -5.45
CA ARG A 230 -6.28 5.63 -4.60
C ARG A 230 -6.86 7.01 -4.26
N ILE A 231 -6.84 7.93 -5.20
CA ILE A 231 -7.43 9.26 -5.06
C ILE A 231 -8.93 9.19 -5.38
N ASP A 232 -9.78 9.84 -4.59
CA ASP A 232 -11.22 9.94 -4.85
C ASP A 232 -11.49 10.92 -6.01
N LEU A 233 -11.35 10.42 -7.23
CA LEU A 233 -11.57 11.19 -8.45
C LEU A 233 -12.99 11.76 -8.52
N SER A 234 -13.98 11.04 -8.03
CA SER A 234 -15.39 11.46 -8.08
C SER A 234 -15.64 12.72 -7.25
N ALA A 235 -15.06 12.79 -6.05
CA ALA A 235 -15.16 13.95 -5.19
C ALA A 235 -14.41 15.18 -5.76
N ILE A 236 -13.32 14.95 -6.49
CA ILE A 236 -12.54 16.03 -7.11
C ILE A 236 -13.25 16.55 -8.36
N GLN A 237 -13.74 15.67 -9.24
CA GLN A 237 -14.49 16.06 -10.44
C GLN A 237 -15.75 16.88 -10.07
N ALA A 238 -16.40 16.54 -8.95
CA ALA A 238 -17.53 17.32 -8.45
C ALA A 238 -17.17 18.78 -8.08
N GLU A 239 -15.92 19.04 -7.67
CA GLU A 239 -15.43 20.38 -7.36
C GLU A 239 -14.88 21.13 -8.60
N ILE A 240 -14.45 20.39 -9.63
CA ILE A 240 -13.81 20.90 -10.85
C ILE A 240 -14.40 20.21 -12.11
N PRO A 241 -15.69 20.41 -12.42
CA PRO A 241 -16.39 19.62 -13.44
C PRO A 241 -15.81 19.78 -14.85
N ASP A 242 -15.27 20.96 -15.17
CA ASP A 242 -14.84 21.34 -16.52
C ASP A 242 -13.35 21.08 -16.80
N CYS A 243 -12.62 20.46 -15.87
CA CYS A 243 -11.19 20.18 -16.02
C CYS A 243 -10.95 18.69 -16.29
N GLU A 244 -10.04 18.37 -17.23
CA GLU A 244 -9.56 17.01 -17.44
C GLU A 244 -8.61 16.62 -16.30
N ILE A 245 -8.93 15.52 -15.59
CA ILE A 245 -8.16 15.07 -14.43
C ILE A 245 -7.55 13.69 -14.69
N ASN A 246 -6.22 13.64 -14.67
CA ASN A 246 -5.45 12.40 -14.66
C ASN A 246 -4.92 12.10 -13.26
N VAL A 247 -4.84 10.80 -12.92
CA VAL A 247 -4.23 10.34 -11.67
C VAL A 247 -3.06 9.43 -12.01
N GLU A 248 -1.90 9.79 -11.48
CA GLU A 248 -0.66 9.03 -11.63
C GLU A 248 -0.09 8.63 -10.27
N HIS A 249 0.79 7.64 -10.29
CA HIS A 249 1.49 7.15 -9.12
C HIS A 249 2.88 6.65 -9.54
N ALA A 250 3.75 6.34 -8.58
CA ALA A 250 5.12 5.95 -8.92
C ALA A 250 5.19 4.76 -9.91
N ARG A 251 4.25 3.82 -9.80
CA ARG A 251 4.16 2.64 -10.69
C ARG A 251 3.51 2.90 -12.04
N SER A 252 2.84 4.04 -12.27
CA SER A 252 2.38 4.42 -13.61
C SER A 252 3.52 5.06 -14.43
N ARG A 253 4.59 5.53 -13.76
CA ARG A 253 5.79 6.08 -14.40
C ARG A 253 6.93 5.08 -14.52
N VAL A 254 7.04 4.16 -13.55
CA VAL A 254 8.04 3.10 -13.52
C VAL A 254 7.36 1.81 -13.07
N ASP A 255 6.81 1.07 -14.03
CA ASP A 255 6.13 -0.19 -13.75
C ASP A 255 7.13 -1.31 -13.41
N ARG A 256 6.62 -2.43 -12.89
CA ARG A 256 7.44 -3.54 -12.35
C ARG A 256 8.28 -4.30 -13.40
N PHE A 257 8.01 -4.07 -14.68
CA PHE A 257 8.64 -4.69 -15.83
C PHE A 257 9.39 -3.69 -16.70
N HIS A 258 9.50 -2.43 -16.26
CA HIS A 258 10.27 -1.38 -16.93
C HIS A 258 11.76 -1.49 -16.59
N GLN A 259 12.67 -1.20 -17.54
CA GLN A 259 14.12 -1.30 -17.37
C GLN A 259 14.62 -0.48 -16.18
N ARG A 260 14.13 0.76 -16.07
CA ARG A 260 14.38 1.62 -14.90
C ARG A 260 13.99 1.00 -13.55
N TYR A 261 12.92 0.21 -13.47
CA TYR A 261 12.54 -0.48 -12.24
C TYR A 261 13.60 -1.51 -11.84
N PHE A 262 14.11 -2.25 -12.83
CA PHE A 262 15.19 -3.21 -12.63
C PHE A 262 16.51 -2.53 -12.22
N GLU A 263 16.89 -1.42 -12.85
CA GLU A 263 18.06 -0.64 -12.45
C GLU A 263 17.95 -0.13 -11.01
N LEU A 264 16.79 0.41 -10.62
CA LEU A 264 16.53 0.80 -9.24
C LEU A 264 16.68 -0.40 -8.30
N HIS A 265 16.16 -1.56 -8.68
CA HIS A 265 16.31 -2.77 -7.89
C HIS A 265 17.78 -3.13 -7.70
N GLN A 266 18.59 -3.14 -8.76
CA GLN A 266 20.02 -3.47 -8.68
C GLN A 266 20.79 -2.47 -7.81
N LYS A 267 20.60 -1.16 -8.02
CA LYS A 267 21.29 -0.12 -7.25
C LYS A 267 20.95 -0.18 -5.76
N THR A 268 19.66 -0.35 -5.45
CA THR A 268 19.20 -0.40 -4.06
C THR A 268 19.54 -1.72 -3.37
N LEU A 269 19.62 -2.84 -4.11
CA LEU A 269 20.17 -4.10 -3.61
C LEU A 269 21.66 -3.94 -3.28
N GLY A 270 22.47 -3.41 -4.21
CA GLY A 270 23.90 -3.17 -3.96
C GLY A 270 24.15 -2.23 -2.78
N ALA A 271 23.31 -1.21 -2.60
CA ALA A 271 23.36 -0.34 -1.41
C ALA A 271 23.04 -1.10 -0.11
N ALA A 272 22.01 -1.96 -0.13
CA ALA A 272 21.66 -2.78 1.03
C ALA A 272 22.75 -3.80 1.38
N GLU A 273 23.35 -4.47 0.39
CA GLU A 273 24.47 -5.40 0.56
C GLU A 273 25.67 -4.68 1.16
N ALA A 274 26.07 -3.55 0.60
CA ALA A 274 27.20 -2.77 1.10
C ALA A 274 26.98 -2.31 2.56
N LEU A 275 25.79 -1.76 2.88
CA LEU A 275 25.47 -1.31 4.24
C LEU A 275 25.42 -2.46 5.24
N SER A 276 24.76 -3.57 4.90
CA SER A 276 24.65 -4.74 5.78
C SER A 276 26.00 -5.40 6.04
N ASN A 277 26.80 -5.62 5.00
CA ASN A 277 28.14 -6.21 5.12
C ASN A 277 29.07 -5.32 5.94
N SER A 278 29.08 -4.02 5.67
CA SER A 278 29.88 -3.04 6.42
C SER A 278 29.48 -3.01 7.90
N PHE A 279 28.18 -2.95 8.18
CA PHE A 279 27.67 -2.99 9.54
C PHE A 279 28.08 -4.27 10.28
N ILE A 280 27.90 -5.44 9.67
CA ILE A 280 28.23 -6.73 10.31
C ILE A 280 29.74 -6.85 10.56
N ALA A 281 30.56 -6.53 9.55
CA ALA A 281 32.02 -6.63 9.66
C ALA A 281 32.60 -5.71 10.75
N ASN A 282 32.03 -4.52 10.90
CA ASN A 282 32.56 -3.48 11.79
C ASN A 282 31.82 -3.40 13.15
N THR A 283 30.97 -4.39 13.48
CA THR A 283 30.22 -4.43 14.75
C THR A 283 30.42 -5.77 15.48
N PRO A 284 31.56 -5.97 16.16
CA PRO A 284 31.96 -7.28 16.71
C PRO A 284 30.97 -7.88 17.72
N TRP A 285 30.30 -7.03 18.52
CA TRP A 285 29.36 -7.47 19.55
C TRP A 285 28.06 -8.09 19.00
N LEU A 286 27.81 -8.02 17.68
CA LEU A 286 26.63 -8.67 17.08
C LEU A 286 26.61 -10.17 17.33
N GLY A 287 27.77 -10.83 17.29
CA GLY A 287 27.86 -12.29 17.50
C GLY A 287 27.41 -12.74 18.89
N GLU A 288 27.45 -11.85 19.88
CA GLU A 288 27.00 -12.14 21.25
C GLU A 288 25.48 -11.96 21.40
N LEU A 289 24.88 -11.01 20.67
CA LEU A 289 23.52 -10.54 20.89
C LEU A 289 22.53 -10.87 19.78
N VAL A 290 23.00 -11.38 18.63
CA VAL A 290 22.15 -11.73 17.49
C VAL A 290 22.38 -13.21 17.13
N PRO A 291 21.35 -14.07 17.25
CA PRO A 291 21.46 -15.48 16.89
C PRO A 291 21.64 -15.65 15.38
N ALA A 292 22.29 -16.73 14.97
CA ALA A 292 22.45 -17.11 13.56
C ALA A 292 23.08 -16.02 12.68
N LEU A 293 24.16 -15.36 13.14
CA LEU A 293 24.68 -14.14 12.51
C LEU A 293 24.96 -14.27 11.00
N GLU A 294 25.47 -15.43 10.55
CA GLU A 294 25.73 -15.70 9.14
C GLU A 294 24.45 -15.59 8.29
N GLY A 295 23.37 -16.27 8.69
CA GLY A 295 22.07 -16.20 8.01
C GLY A 295 21.34 -14.88 8.24
N PHE A 296 21.52 -14.26 9.42
CA PHE A 296 20.96 -12.95 9.74
C PHE A 296 21.42 -11.87 8.77
N GLY A 297 22.65 -11.96 8.24
CA GLY A 297 23.14 -11.04 7.21
C GLY A 297 22.21 -10.98 6.00
N LYS A 298 21.81 -12.13 5.46
CA LYS A 298 20.86 -12.21 4.33
C LYS A 298 19.49 -11.61 4.67
N ASP A 299 18.97 -11.91 5.87
CA ASP A 299 17.68 -11.39 6.33
C ASP A 299 17.71 -9.85 6.49
N LEU A 300 18.82 -9.32 7.02
CA LEU A 300 19.06 -7.89 7.14
C LEU A 300 19.12 -7.24 5.77
N THR A 301 19.93 -7.76 4.85
CA THR A 301 20.07 -7.23 3.49
C THR A 301 18.72 -7.20 2.77
N LEU A 302 17.89 -8.25 2.91
CA LEU A 302 16.57 -8.32 2.28
C LEU A 302 15.63 -7.20 2.77
N ASP A 303 15.54 -6.96 4.08
CA ASP A 303 14.68 -5.88 4.61
C ASP A 303 15.23 -4.47 4.28
N LEU A 304 16.56 -4.31 4.26
CA LEU A 304 17.18 -3.06 3.81
C LEU A 304 16.90 -2.80 2.32
N ALA A 305 17.05 -3.82 1.47
CA ALA A 305 16.77 -3.72 0.05
C ALA A 305 15.31 -3.32 -0.20
N ASP A 306 14.34 -3.91 0.52
CA ASP A 306 12.92 -3.51 0.46
C ASP A 306 12.71 -2.04 0.82
N LYS A 307 13.28 -1.58 1.94
CA LYS A 307 13.07 -0.20 2.42
C LYS A 307 13.68 0.83 1.46
N VAL A 308 14.91 0.60 1.02
CA VAL A 308 15.60 1.49 0.09
C VAL A 308 14.90 1.49 -1.26
N PHE A 309 14.54 0.31 -1.78
CA PHE A 309 13.84 0.18 -3.06
C PHE A 309 12.51 0.95 -3.08
N PHE A 310 11.60 0.71 -2.15
CA PHE A 310 10.29 1.38 -2.17
C PHE A 310 10.38 2.88 -1.90
N LYS A 311 11.42 3.33 -1.17
CA LYS A 311 11.72 4.75 -1.01
C LYS A 311 12.19 5.36 -2.32
N ALA A 312 13.16 4.73 -2.99
CA ALA A 312 13.70 5.17 -4.27
C ALA A 312 12.65 5.15 -5.39
N LEU A 313 11.83 4.09 -5.48
CA LEU A 313 10.77 3.98 -6.48
C LEU A 313 9.77 5.14 -6.41
N ARG A 314 9.36 5.55 -5.19
CA ARG A 314 8.44 6.69 -5.02
C ARG A 314 9.09 8.00 -5.46
N LEU A 315 10.36 8.20 -5.12
CA LEU A 315 11.12 9.39 -5.52
C LEU A 315 11.38 9.41 -7.03
N GLU A 316 11.67 8.26 -7.64
CA GLU A 316 11.81 8.13 -9.09
C GLU A 316 10.52 8.46 -9.81
N GLY A 317 9.37 7.96 -9.32
CA GLY A 317 8.07 8.29 -9.88
C GLY A 317 7.80 9.80 -9.89
N VAL A 318 8.14 10.49 -8.80
CA VAL A 318 8.06 11.96 -8.73
C VAL A 318 9.06 12.60 -9.69
N TYR A 319 10.33 12.18 -9.67
CA TYR A 319 11.38 12.73 -10.53
C TYR A 319 10.99 12.66 -12.00
N ARG A 320 10.57 11.47 -12.47
CA ARG A 320 10.11 11.23 -13.85
C ARG A 320 8.91 12.10 -14.24
N ALA A 321 7.96 12.29 -13.34
CA ALA A 321 6.81 13.16 -13.60
C ALA A 321 7.21 14.64 -13.67
N VAL A 322 8.13 15.08 -12.82
CA VAL A 322 8.59 16.48 -12.77
C VAL A 322 9.40 16.87 -14.00
N VAL A 323 10.28 15.99 -14.49
CA VAL A 323 11.12 16.26 -15.67
C VAL A 323 10.37 16.09 -17.00
N ASP A 324 9.13 15.60 -16.96
CA ASP A 324 8.29 15.44 -18.15
C ASP A 324 7.96 16.83 -18.77
N PRO A 325 8.36 17.09 -20.03
CA PRO A 325 8.14 18.38 -20.67
C PRO A 325 6.67 18.65 -21.04
N SER A 326 5.80 17.63 -20.97
CA SER A 326 4.36 17.80 -21.22
C SER A 326 3.65 18.62 -20.14
N PHE A 327 4.28 18.84 -18.98
CA PHE A 327 3.81 19.75 -17.95
C PHE A 327 4.49 21.11 -18.08
N ASP A 328 3.69 22.14 -18.35
CA ASP A 328 4.13 23.54 -18.36
C ASP A 328 4.04 24.19 -16.96
N SER A 329 3.43 23.50 -15.98
CA SER A 329 3.35 23.90 -14.58
C SER A 329 3.45 22.70 -13.63
N VAL A 330 4.28 22.80 -12.59
CA VAL A 330 4.41 21.80 -11.52
C VAL A 330 4.22 22.47 -10.16
N ILE A 331 3.30 21.95 -9.36
CA ILE A 331 3.07 22.40 -7.98
C ILE A 331 3.35 21.25 -7.03
N VAL A 332 4.24 21.48 -6.06
CA VAL A 332 4.58 20.53 -5.01
C VAL A 332 3.98 21.01 -3.69
N SER A 333 3.05 20.23 -3.14
CA SER A 333 2.56 20.42 -1.78
C SER A 333 3.36 19.57 -0.82
N PHE A 334 4.29 20.22 -0.12
CA PHE A 334 5.14 19.57 0.88
C PHE A 334 4.38 19.35 2.19
N GLY A 335 4.67 18.23 2.83
CA GLY A 335 4.16 17.87 4.14
C GLY A 335 5.26 17.89 5.19
N ASP A 336 5.09 17.02 6.17
CA ASP A 336 6.02 16.91 7.30
C ASP A 336 7.29 16.11 6.95
N GLY A 337 7.24 15.30 5.89
CA GLY A 337 8.36 14.47 5.45
C GLY A 337 9.44 15.29 4.74
N PHE A 338 10.71 14.92 4.91
CA PHE A 338 11.84 15.58 4.25
C PHE A 338 12.19 14.95 2.89
N GLU A 339 11.53 13.87 2.48
CA GLU A 339 11.88 13.11 1.28
C GLU A 339 11.77 13.93 0.01
N LEU A 340 10.64 14.62 -0.19
CA LEU A 340 10.47 15.48 -1.35
C LEU A 340 11.40 16.68 -1.30
N TYR A 341 11.64 17.25 -0.11
CA TYR A 341 12.60 18.35 0.02
C TYR A 341 13.99 17.92 -0.47
N ARG A 342 14.48 16.76 -0.03
CA ARG A 342 15.79 16.24 -0.45
C ARG A 342 15.85 16.03 -1.96
N LEU A 343 14.82 15.45 -2.56
CA LEU A 343 14.76 15.27 -4.02
C LEU A 343 14.77 16.60 -4.77
N PHE A 344 13.88 17.54 -4.44
CA PHE A 344 13.78 18.81 -5.18
C PHE A 344 15.04 19.67 -5.02
N TYR A 345 15.73 19.58 -3.87
CA TYR A 345 16.96 20.31 -3.62
C TYR A 345 18.25 19.51 -3.92
N SER A 346 18.16 18.28 -4.45
CA SER A 346 19.35 17.48 -4.82
C SER A 346 19.97 17.87 -6.16
N ASP A 347 19.22 18.55 -7.02
CA ASP A 347 19.68 18.99 -8.35
C ASP A 347 19.22 20.42 -8.63
N ALA A 348 20.14 21.25 -9.12
CA ALA A 348 19.86 22.60 -9.58
C ALA A 348 18.81 22.63 -10.70
N THR A 349 18.73 21.59 -11.54
CA THR A 349 17.69 21.52 -12.58
C THR A 349 16.28 21.41 -12.01
N LEU A 350 16.12 20.98 -10.76
CA LEU A 350 14.81 20.87 -10.10
C LEU A 350 14.46 22.15 -9.33
N TRP A 351 15.25 22.56 -8.34
CA TRP A 351 14.87 23.72 -7.51
C TRP A 351 15.02 25.07 -8.22
N ARG A 352 15.73 25.14 -9.36
CA ARG A 352 15.82 26.34 -10.20
C ARG A 352 14.88 26.32 -11.41
N ASP A 353 14.12 25.25 -11.63
CA ASP A 353 13.14 25.21 -12.72
C ASP A 353 11.99 26.20 -12.44
N PRO A 354 11.76 27.20 -13.31
CA PRO A 354 10.67 28.16 -13.13
C PRO A 354 9.27 27.53 -13.21
N ARG A 355 9.12 26.34 -13.80
CA ARG A 355 7.85 25.60 -13.83
C ARG A 355 7.50 25.03 -12.45
N ILE A 356 8.49 24.79 -11.59
CA ILE A 356 8.34 24.09 -10.32
C ILE A 356 8.12 25.09 -9.19
N THR A 357 6.96 24.99 -8.57
CA THR A 357 6.57 25.79 -7.41
C THR A 357 6.28 24.92 -6.19
N GLY A 358 6.58 25.42 -5.01
CA GLY A 358 6.36 24.76 -3.73
C GLY A 358 5.36 25.50 -2.85
N CYS A 359 4.59 24.76 -2.06
CA CYS A 359 3.77 25.27 -0.96
C CYS A 359 3.54 24.17 0.11
N CYS A 360 2.88 24.51 1.20
CA CYS A 360 2.46 23.59 2.25
C CYS A 360 0.94 23.64 2.43
N ARG A 361 0.28 22.50 2.31
CA ARG A 361 -1.18 22.33 2.55
C ARG A 361 -1.47 21.29 3.63
N SER A 362 -0.52 21.10 4.55
CA SER A 362 -0.68 20.17 5.65
C SER A 362 -1.77 20.62 6.61
N ARG A 363 -2.57 19.67 7.11
CA ARG A 363 -3.53 19.92 8.20
C ARG A 363 -2.83 20.12 9.55
N LYS A 364 -1.53 19.81 9.66
CA LYS A 364 -0.73 20.01 10.88
C LYS A 364 -0.18 21.42 10.90
N ILE A 365 -0.63 22.22 11.87
CA ILE A 365 -0.18 23.61 12.02
C ILE A 365 1.34 23.71 12.20
N ASN A 366 1.94 22.82 12.98
CA ASN A 366 3.40 22.78 13.16
C ASN A 366 4.17 22.56 11.85
N THR A 367 3.59 21.85 10.88
CA THR A 367 4.20 21.61 9.58
C THR A 367 4.08 22.86 8.71
N VAL A 368 2.92 23.51 8.74
CA VAL A 368 2.66 24.78 8.05
C VAL A 368 3.60 25.88 8.55
N THR A 369 3.76 26.05 9.87
CA THR A 369 4.58 27.12 10.45
C THR A 369 6.09 26.91 10.26
N LYS A 370 6.54 25.66 10.11
CA LYS A 370 7.97 25.33 9.87
C LYS A 370 8.36 25.28 8.39
N PHE A 371 7.41 25.40 7.47
CA PHE A 371 7.68 25.22 6.03
C PHE A 371 8.72 26.22 5.51
N ALA A 372 8.50 27.53 5.70
CA ALA A 372 9.41 28.56 5.19
C ALA A 372 10.85 28.38 5.71
N SER A 373 11.03 28.01 6.98
CA SER A 373 12.36 27.75 7.54
C SER A 373 12.98 26.49 6.93
N ARG A 374 12.20 25.42 6.71
CA ARG A 374 12.69 24.19 6.06
C ARG A 374 13.13 24.44 4.62
N VAL A 375 12.33 25.17 3.84
CA VAL A 375 12.68 25.57 2.46
C VAL A 375 13.97 26.39 2.45
N SER A 376 14.07 27.39 3.33
CA SER A 376 15.26 28.24 3.44
C SER A 376 16.51 27.46 3.80
N GLU A 377 16.39 26.50 4.72
CA GLU A 377 17.46 25.59 5.12
C GLU A 377 17.91 24.70 3.95
N MET A 378 16.98 24.00 3.30
CA MET A 378 17.27 23.11 2.18
C MET A 378 17.91 23.84 1.01
N ARG A 379 17.43 25.04 0.67
CA ARG A 379 18.04 25.89 -0.35
C ARG A 379 19.45 26.31 0.02
N ARG A 380 19.69 26.70 1.29
CA ARG A 380 21.04 27.06 1.74
C ARG A 380 22.01 25.90 1.54
N HIS A 381 21.60 24.67 1.86
CA HIS A 381 22.41 23.48 1.61
C HIS A 381 22.67 23.27 0.11
N ALA A 382 21.64 23.38 -0.73
CA ALA A 382 21.77 23.23 -2.18
C ALA A 382 22.69 24.29 -2.83
N SER A 383 22.60 25.56 -2.41
CA SER A 383 23.39 26.66 -2.98
C SER A 383 24.87 26.62 -2.64
N VAL A 384 25.22 26.12 -1.44
CA VAL A 384 26.63 26.00 -0.99
C VAL A 384 27.28 24.71 -1.54
N GLY A 385 26.52 23.86 -2.24
CA GLY A 385 27.00 22.54 -2.66
C GLY A 385 27.30 21.63 -1.45
N SER A 386 26.57 21.83 -0.35
CA SER A 386 26.77 21.07 0.89
C SER A 386 26.66 19.57 0.62
N SER A 387 27.54 18.79 1.23
CA SER A 387 27.42 17.33 1.26
C SER A 387 26.06 16.91 1.82
N ALA A 388 25.60 15.72 1.41
CA ALA A 388 24.31 15.16 1.84
C ALA A 388 24.13 15.29 3.37
N PRO A 389 22.93 15.63 3.88
CA PRO A 389 22.64 15.80 5.31
C PRO A 389 23.23 14.70 6.22
N ILE A 390 23.20 13.44 5.79
CA ILE A 390 23.78 12.33 6.54
C ILE A 390 25.29 12.48 6.78
N LEU A 391 26.05 13.00 5.81
CA LEU A 391 27.50 13.13 5.92
C LEU A 391 27.89 14.19 6.97
N ALA A 392 27.17 15.31 7.02
CA ALA A 392 27.34 16.32 8.06
C ALA A 392 26.98 15.76 9.45
N HIS A 393 25.92 14.94 9.52
CA HIS A 393 25.53 14.28 10.77
C HIS A 393 26.61 13.30 11.26
N ILE A 394 27.14 12.44 10.38
CA ILE A 394 28.21 11.49 10.72
C ILE A 394 29.47 12.23 11.17
N ALA A 395 29.86 13.32 10.50
CA ALA A 395 31.01 14.12 10.91
C ALA A 395 30.86 14.65 12.35
N SER A 396 29.69 15.21 12.69
CA SER A 396 29.38 15.67 14.04
C SER A 396 29.39 14.54 15.09
N LEU A 397 28.93 13.34 14.71
CA LEU A 397 29.01 12.17 15.59
C LEU A 397 30.46 11.74 15.84
N LYS A 398 31.32 11.73 14.81
CA LYS A 398 32.74 11.36 14.96
C LYS A 398 33.52 12.33 15.84
N GLU A 399 33.19 13.63 15.79
CA GLU A 399 33.78 14.64 16.69
C GLU A 399 33.44 14.41 18.17
N SER A 400 32.28 13.80 18.45
CA SER A 400 31.78 13.55 19.81
C SER A 400 31.99 12.12 20.30
N ALA A 401 32.37 11.19 19.41
CA ALA A 401 32.54 9.78 19.72
C ALA A 401 33.87 9.48 20.44
N ARG A 402 33.85 8.50 21.36
CA ARG A 402 35.08 7.92 21.92
C ARG A 402 35.63 6.87 20.94
N PRO A 403 36.97 6.74 20.78
CA PRO A 403 37.58 5.80 19.83
C PRO A 403 37.08 4.35 19.94
N ASP A 404 36.79 3.88 21.16
CA ASP A 404 36.41 2.48 21.42
C ASP A 404 34.89 2.24 21.50
N ALA A 405 34.06 3.27 21.29
CA ALA A 405 32.62 3.20 21.53
C ALA A 405 31.88 2.16 20.65
N HIS A 406 32.51 1.67 19.59
CA HIS A 406 31.88 0.75 18.64
C HIS A 406 32.13 -0.73 18.92
N HIS A 407 33.08 -1.08 19.81
CA HIS A 407 33.44 -2.47 20.12
C HIS A 407 32.43 -3.19 21.03
N SER A 408 31.57 -2.44 21.72
CA SER A 408 30.54 -2.99 22.59
C SER A 408 29.16 -2.41 22.25
N ALA A 409 28.11 -3.19 22.53
CA ALA A 409 26.74 -2.73 22.39
C ALA A 409 26.45 -1.64 23.43
N PRO A 410 25.87 -0.48 23.05
CA PRO A 410 25.37 0.50 24.00
C PRO A 410 24.41 -0.16 24.99
N GLU A 411 24.48 0.23 26.25
CA GLU A 411 23.74 -0.44 27.32
C GLU A 411 22.21 -0.45 27.08
N THR A 412 21.66 0.64 26.56
CA THR A 412 20.23 0.73 26.20
C THR A 412 19.86 -0.21 25.04
N VAL A 413 20.77 -0.45 24.10
CA VAL A 413 20.59 -1.38 22.98
C VAL A 413 20.63 -2.82 23.49
N ARG A 414 21.61 -3.14 24.35
CA ARG A 414 21.72 -4.46 25.00
C ARG A 414 20.47 -4.81 25.78
N GLN A 415 20.04 -3.93 26.68
CA GLN A 415 18.82 -4.11 27.47
C GLN A 415 17.58 -4.32 26.61
N TYR A 416 17.47 -3.60 25.50
CA TYR A 416 16.39 -3.79 24.54
C TYR A 416 16.43 -5.18 23.89
N LEU A 417 17.58 -5.63 23.39
CA LEU A 417 17.73 -6.94 22.74
C LEU A 417 17.50 -8.11 23.71
N GLU A 418 17.92 -7.97 24.96
CA GLU A 418 17.62 -8.92 26.03
C GLU A 418 16.12 -8.94 26.36
N ALA A 419 15.49 -7.77 26.47
CA ALA A 419 14.05 -7.67 26.70
C ALA A 419 13.23 -8.27 25.53
N ALA A 420 13.72 -8.19 24.29
CA ALA A 420 13.08 -8.78 23.12
C ALA A 420 13.00 -10.32 23.17
N SER A 421 13.83 -10.97 23.98
CA SER A 421 13.79 -12.43 24.19
C SER A 421 12.62 -12.86 25.11
N LYS A 422 11.92 -11.92 25.75
CA LYS A 422 10.77 -12.20 26.61
C LYS A 422 9.50 -12.42 25.78
N VAL A 423 9.34 -13.63 25.27
CA VAL A 423 8.22 -14.04 24.43
C VAL A 423 7.10 -14.70 25.25
N SER A 424 5.85 -14.47 24.86
CA SER A 424 4.69 -15.14 25.44
C SER A 424 4.44 -16.47 24.74
N ALA A 425 3.96 -17.47 25.47
CA ALA A 425 3.54 -18.74 24.88
C ALA A 425 2.32 -18.55 23.95
N PRO A 426 2.19 -19.36 22.89
CA PRO A 426 0.97 -19.42 22.09
C PRO A 426 -0.26 -19.78 22.94
N THR A 427 -1.42 -19.34 22.51
CA THR A 427 -2.69 -19.81 23.08
C THR A 427 -2.93 -21.24 22.59
N THR A 428 -3.08 -22.25 23.45
CA THR A 428 -3.10 -23.67 23.03
C THR A 428 -4.40 -24.41 23.38
N THR A 429 -5.53 -23.69 23.50
CA THR A 429 -6.80 -24.23 24.06
C THR A 429 -7.35 -25.51 23.40
N SER A 430 -7.04 -25.77 22.12
CA SER A 430 -7.53 -26.94 21.37
C SER A 430 -6.43 -27.97 21.04
N HIS A 431 -5.24 -27.84 21.66
CA HIS A 431 -4.13 -28.77 21.43
C HIS A 431 -4.43 -30.13 22.07
N MET A 432 -4.00 -31.20 21.38
CA MET A 432 -4.14 -32.57 21.88
C MET A 432 -2.78 -33.16 22.24
N PRO A 433 -2.67 -33.90 23.36
CA PRO A 433 -1.37 -34.29 23.94
C PRO A 433 -0.52 -35.19 23.03
N ASN A 434 -1.13 -36.00 22.17
CA ASN A 434 -0.42 -36.99 21.35
C ASN A 434 -0.19 -36.53 19.89
N ARG A 435 -0.26 -35.22 19.63
CA ARG A 435 -0.04 -34.67 18.29
C ARG A 435 1.24 -33.86 18.25
N GLN A 436 2.01 -34.05 17.18
CA GLN A 436 3.12 -33.18 16.84
C GLN A 436 2.63 -31.75 16.65
N THR A 437 3.45 -30.80 17.09
CA THR A 437 3.16 -29.37 16.99
C THR A 437 3.93 -28.77 15.82
N ILE A 438 3.24 -28.03 14.97
CA ILE A 438 3.86 -27.28 13.87
C ILE A 438 3.61 -25.78 14.06
N ALA A 439 4.61 -24.98 13.69
CA ALA A 439 4.47 -23.54 13.59
C ALA A 439 3.97 -23.18 12.18
N PHE A 440 2.92 -22.36 12.09
CA PHE A 440 2.45 -21.81 10.81
C PHE A 440 2.63 -20.29 10.80
N ILE A 441 3.61 -19.81 10.05
CA ILE A 441 3.98 -18.39 9.99
C ILE A 441 3.09 -17.69 8.99
N ALA A 442 2.39 -16.64 9.45
CA ALA A 442 1.42 -15.93 8.63
C ALA A 442 1.47 -14.41 8.84
N GLN A 443 0.90 -13.68 7.88
CA GLN A 443 0.71 -12.23 7.95
C GLN A 443 -0.74 -11.85 7.61
N GLU A 444 -1.27 -10.88 8.35
CA GLU A 444 -2.57 -10.27 8.08
C GLU A 444 -2.44 -9.28 6.91
N GLY A 445 -2.43 -9.82 5.69
CA GLY A 445 -2.48 -9.06 4.45
C GLY A 445 -3.64 -9.50 3.57
N ARG A 446 -4.26 -8.58 2.81
CA ARG A 446 -5.44 -8.89 1.96
C ARG A 446 -5.21 -10.04 0.98
N ALA A 447 -3.99 -10.17 0.46
CA ALA A 447 -3.68 -11.14 -0.58
C ALA A 447 -3.38 -12.56 -0.09
N TYR A 448 -2.92 -12.75 1.16
CA TYR A 448 -2.41 -14.05 1.66
C TYR A 448 -3.00 -14.48 3.00
N GLY A 449 -3.37 -13.52 3.86
CA GLY A 449 -3.84 -13.81 5.21
C GLY A 449 -4.99 -14.82 5.24
N PRO A 450 -6.11 -14.58 4.52
CA PRO A 450 -7.24 -15.50 4.51
C PRO A 450 -6.84 -16.94 4.17
N THR A 451 -6.04 -17.13 3.11
CA THR A 451 -5.59 -18.45 2.66
C THR A 451 -4.58 -19.08 3.62
N ALA A 452 -3.67 -18.32 4.22
CA ALA A 452 -2.75 -18.80 5.24
C ALA A 452 -3.49 -19.34 6.47
N PHE A 453 -4.48 -18.60 6.97
CA PHE A 453 -5.30 -19.02 8.12
C PHE A 453 -6.21 -20.20 7.79
N GLN A 454 -6.69 -20.28 6.55
CA GLN A 454 -7.40 -21.44 6.02
C GLN A 454 -6.51 -22.68 6.08
N MET A 455 -5.33 -22.65 5.44
CA MET A 455 -4.38 -23.78 5.44
C MET A 455 -3.98 -24.21 6.85
N ALA A 456 -3.66 -23.26 7.74
CA ALA A 456 -3.33 -23.56 9.13
C ALA A 456 -4.49 -24.24 9.88
N THR A 457 -5.72 -23.82 9.62
CA THR A 457 -6.93 -24.41 10.23
C THR A 457 -7.14 -25.84 9.75
N HIS A 458 -6.94 -26.12 8.46
CA HIS A 458 -7.02 -27.47 7.91
C HIS A 458 -5.92 -28.39 8.46
N LEU A 459 -4.67 -27.92 8.55
CA LEU A 459 -3.57 -28.68 9.14
C LEU A 459 -3.84 -29.04 10.62
N HIS A 460 -4.57 -28.18 11.35
CA HIS A 460 -4.96 -28.44 12.74
C HIS A 460 -5.90 -29.66 12.89
N ALA A 461 -6.54 -30.11 11.81
CA ALA A 461 -7.28 -31.37 11.80
C ALA A 461 -6.38 -32.57 12.13
N ARG A 462 -5.10 -32.53 11.73
CA ARG A 462 -4.12 -33.62 11.94
C ARG A 462 -3.05 -33.29 13.00
N TYR A 463 -2.59 -32.05 13.07
CA TYR A 463 -1.51 -31.60 13.94
C TYR A 463 -2.01 -30.71 15.07
N ASN A 464 -1.15 -30.40 16.05
CA ASN A 464 -1.28 -29.17 16.83
C ASN A 464 -0.64 -28.05 16.00
N VAL A 465 -1.32 -26.92 15.82
CA VAL A 465 -0.85 -25.86 14.94
C VAL A 465 -0.83 -24.56 15.72
N ASP A 466 0.33 -23.92 15.80
CA ASP A 466 0.47 -22.57 16.33
C ASP A 466 0.64 -21.58 15.19
N VAL A 467 -0.37 -20.74 14.99
CA VAL A 467 -0.33 -19.64 14.01
C VAL A 467 0.45 -18.48 14.59
N ILE A 468 1.65 -18.25 14.04
CA ILE A 468 2.52 -17.17 14.46
C ILE A 468 2.35 -15.99 13.49
N LEU A 469 1.71 -14.93 13.99
CA LEU A 469 1.40 -13.74 13.22
C LEU A 469 2.55 -12.73 13.30
N THR A 470 3.20 -12.46 12.16
CA THR A 470 4.32 -11.52 12.06
C THR A 470 3.89 -10.11 11.60
N LEU A 471 2.66 -9.93 11.13
CA LEU A 471 2.08 -8.61 10.85
C LEU A 471 0.57 -8.66 11.03
N GLY A 472 -0.01 -7.63 11.65
CA GLY A 472 -1.45 -7.55 11.92
C GLY A 472 -1.80 -7.36 13.39
N SER A 473 -3.01 -7.76 13.76
CA SER A 473 -3.57 -7.64 15.11
C SER A 473 -4.07 -8.99 15.62
N ALA A 474 -3.97 -9.22 16.94
CA ALA A 474 -4.49 -10.44 17.56
C ALA A 474 -6.02 -10.58 17.35
N THR A 475 -6.75 -9.47 17.40
CA THR A 475 -8.20 -9.45 17.16
C THR A 475 -8.56 -9.78 15.70
N GLY A 476 -7.79 -9.26 14.73
CA GLY A 476 -7.96 -9.56 13.32
C GLY A 476 -7.66 -11.03 12.99
N LEU A 477 -6.61 -11.58 13.62
CA LEU A 477 -6.28 -13.00 13.58
C LEU A 477 -7.42 -13.88 14.10
N GLN A 478 -7.96 -13.59 15.28
CA GLN A 478 -9.10 -14.34 15.83
C GLN A 478 -10.31 -14.32 14.89
N LYS A 479 -10.65 -13.17 14.31
CA LYS A 479 -11.73 -13.06 13.31
C LYS A 479 -11.44 -13.94 12.09
N SER A 480 -10.20 -13.94 11.62
CA SER A 480 -9.79 -14.72 10.45
C SER A 480 -9.81 -16.22 10.71
N LEU A 481 -9.36 -16.68 11.88
CA LEU A 481 -9.47 -18.08 12.31
C LEU A 481 -10.95 -18.49 12.47
N ALA A 482 -11.78 -17.64 13.06
CA ALA A 482 -13.22 -17.89 13.16
C ALA A 482 -13.91 -17.96 11.79
N LEU A 483 -13.44 -17.20 10.79
CA LEU A 483 -13.91 -17.29 9.42
C LEU A 483 -13.43 -18.60 8.75
N ALA A 484 -12.17 -18.98 8.94
CA ALA A 484 -11.62 -20.23 8.41
C ALA A 484 -12.33 -21.48 8.97
N GLN A 485 -12.86 -21.44 10.20
CA GLN A 485 -13.69 -22.51 10.75
C GLN A 485 -15.02 -22.73 10.02
N LYS A 486 -15.46 -21.74 9.24
CA LYS A 486 -16.67 -21.83 8.39
C LYS A 486 -16.38 -22.30 6.98
N ASP A 487 -15.11 -22.62 6.69
CA ASP A 487 -14.72 -23.12 5.37
C ASP A 487 -15.51 -24.40 5.04
N PRO A 488 -16.21 -24.45 3.88
CA PRO A 488 -16.95 -25.64 3.47
C PRO A 488 -16.06 -26.87 3.28
N PHE A 489 -14.78 -26.70 2.91
CA PHE A 489 -13.85 -27.83 2.72
C PHE A 489 -13.33 -28.41 4.05
N LEU A 490 -13.51 -27.72 5.18
CA LEU A 490 -13.00 -28.17 6.47
C LEU A 490 -13.79 -29.39 6.96
N ALA A 491 -13.07 -30.48 7.24
CA ALA A 491 -13.65 -31.71 7.77
C ALA A 491 -14.50 -31.45 9.02
N THR A 492 -15.68 -32.08 9.11
CA THR A 492 -16.63 -31.90 10.22
C THR A 492 -16.00 -32.17 11.58
N SER A 493 -15.08 -33.15 11.67
CA SER A 493 -14.34 -33.49 12.89
C SER A 493 -13.34 -32.42 13.36
N ALA A 494 -12.97 -31.50 12.48
CA ALA A 494 -12.07 -30.38 12.77
C ALA A 494 -12.83 -29.08 13.11
N LYS A 495 -14.14 -29.00 12.79
CA LYS A 495 -14.96 -27.82 13.10
C LYS A 495 -15.07 -27.61 14.60
N GLY A 496 -14.89 -26.36 15.03
CA GLY A 496 -14.89 -25.96 16.44
C GLY A 496 -13.52 -26.07 17.12
N ARG A 497 -12.52 -26.68 16.49
CA ARG A 497 -11.15 -26.79 17.02
C ARG A 497 -10.25 -25.77 16.33
N GLN A 498 -9.88 -24.71 17.05
CA GLN A 498 -9.07 -23.64 16.48
C GLN A 498 -7.57 -23.87 16.71
N PRO A 499 -6.73 -23.53 15.71
CA PRO A 499 -5.30 -23.46 15.92
C PRO A 499 -4.94 -22.60 17.14
N GLY A 500 -3.83 -22.94 17.77
CA GLY A 500 -3.19 -22.01 18.67
C GLY A 500 -2.68 -20.79 17.94
N TYR A 501 -2.45 -19.70 18.65
CA TYR A 501 -1.97 -18.48 18.00
C TYR A 501 -1.14 -17.56 18.91
N LEU A 502 -0.25 -16.81 18.27
CA LEU A 502 0.63 -15.83 18.88
C LEU A 502 0.88 -14.68 17.90
N LYS A 503 0.72 -13.43 18.34
CA LYS A 503 1.33 -12.29 17.62
C LYS A 503 2.75 -12.12 18.12
N LEU A 504 3.73 -12.59 17.35
CA LEU A 504 5.12 -12.44 17.71
C LEU A 504 5.62 -11.08 17.20
N ALA A 505 6.11 -10.23 18.10
CA ALA A 505 6.88 -9.04 17.75
C ALA A 505 7.74 -8.62 18.92
N ALA A 506 8.98 -8.21 18.62
CA ALA A 506 9.79 -7.50 19.57
C ALA A 506 9.04 -6.25 20.06
N PRO A 507 9.21 -5.85 21.34
CA PRO A 507 8.72 -4.55 21.80
C PRO A 507 9.28 -3.44 20.92
N ALA A 508 8.58 -2.31 20.82
CA ALA A 508 9.17 -1.17 20.12
C ALA A 508 10.36 -0.64 20.94
N PRO A 509 11.55 -0.43 20.33
CA PRO A 509 12.68 0.17 21.03
C PRO A 509 12.30 1.59 21.45
N ASP A 510 12.76 2.01 22.62
CA ASP A 510 12.55 3.37 23.08
C ASP A 510 13.45 4.36 22.32
N ARG A 511 13.19 5.66 22.51
CA ARG A 511 13.96 6.72 21.82
C ARG A 511 15.44 6.71 22.17
N ALA A 512 15.82 6.28 23.38
CA ALA A 512 17.21 6.28 23.81
C ALA A 512 17.99 5.14 23.14
N ALA A 513 17.41 3.94 23.07
CA ALA A 513 17.96 2.80 22.34
C ALA A 513 18.06 3.09 20.83
N ILE A 514 17.03 3.69 20.23
CA ILE A 514 17.05 4.09 18.82
C ILE A 514 18.18 5.09 18.55
N LYS A 515 18.29 6.14 19.38
CA LYS A 515 19.34 7.15 19.20
C LYS A 515 20.74 6.55 19.35
N ALA A 516 20.98 5.81 20.43
CA ALA A 516 22.29 5.21 20.70
C ALA A 516 22.71 4.24 19.58
N PHE A 517 21.78 3.40 19.11
CA PHE A 517 22.03 2.51 17.98
C PHE A 517 22.28 3.28 16.68
N SER A 518 21.49 4.33 16.40
CA SER A 518 21.64 5.14 15.19
C SER A 518 22.98 5.87 15.15
N ASP A 519 23.41 6.45 16.26
CA ASP A 519 24.70 7.14 16.36
C ASP A 519 25.85 6.16 16.06
N GLN A 520 25.83 4.97 16.67
CA GLN A 520 26.83 3.93 16.43
C GLN A 520 26.79 3.38 15.00
N PHE A 521 25.62 3.02 14.49
CA PHE A 521 25.42 2.50 13.15
C PHE A 521 25.99 3.46 12.10
N ASN A 522 25.62 4.74 12.17
CA ASN A 522 26.04 5.75 11.20
C ASN A 522 27.56 5.99 11.20
N VAL A 523 28.23 5.93 12.36
CA VAL A 523 29.70 6.03 12.42
C VAL A 523 30.36 4.79 11.83
N VAL A 524 29.82 3.61 12.12
CA VAL A 524 30.36 2.32 11.66
C VAL A 524 30.28 2.17 10.14
N VAL A 525 29.26 2.74 9.49
CA VAL A 525 29.08 2.64 8.04
C VAL A 525 29.59 3.88 7.26
N ASP A 526 30.31 4.81 7.89
CA ASP A 526 30.72 6.12 7.32
C ASP A 526 31.33 6.00 5.90
N ASP A 527 32.39 5.20 5.75
CA ASP A 527 33.09 5.05 4.47
C ASP A 527 32.19 4.42 3.40
N THR A 528 31.34 3.47 3.80
CA THR A 528 30.34 2.87 2.92
C THR A 528 29.30 3.89 2.47
N VAL A 529 28.81 4.74 3.37
CA VAL A 529 27.84 5.80 3.04
C VAL A 529 28.43 6.79 2.05
N LYS A 530 29.69 7.24 2.26
CA LYS A 530 30.40 8.10 1.31
C LYS A 530 30.51 7.46 -0.07
N ALA A 531 30.94 6.20 -0.13
CA ALA A 531 31.08 5.48 -1.38
C ALA A 531 29.74 5.32 -2.11
N LEU A 532 28.66 4.99 -1.39
CA LEU A 532 27.32 4.81 -1.95
C LEU A 532 26.74 6.12 -2.49
N LEU A 533 26.87 7.22 -1.76
CA LEU A 533 26.39 8.53 -2.21
C LEU A 533 27.19 9.02 -3.43
N TRP A 534 28.50 8.79 -3.45
CA TRP A 534 29.34 9.11 -4.60
C TRP A 534 28.95 8.29 -5.84
N ALA A 535 28.80 6.97 -5.69
CA ALA A 535 28.42 6.07 -6.78
C ALA A 535 27.03 6.37 -7.37
N ASN A 536 26.12 6.93 -6.56
CA ASN A 536 24.76 7.26 -6.95
C ASN A 536 24.50 8.76 -7.11
N GLN A 537 25.53 9.62 -7.17
CA GLN A 537 25.35 11.08 -7.20
C GLN A 537 24.54 11.59 -8.40
N GLN A 538 24.55 10.86 -9.51
CA GLN A 538 23.77 11.16 -10.73
C GLN A 538 22.36 10.55 -10.71
N ASP A 539 22.07 9.69 -9.73
CA ASP A 539 20.76 9.07 -9.55
C ASP A 539 20.06 9.71 -8.36
N HIS A 540 19.46 10.89 -8.59
CA HIS A 540 18.90 11.74 -7.54
C HIS A 540 17.85 11.04 -6.67
N ALA A 541 17.05 10.13 -7.25
CA ALA A 541 16.07 9.36 -6.52
C ALA A 541 16.73 8.34 -5.56
N VAL A 542 17.73 7.59 -6.02
CA VAL A 542 18.46 6.62 -5.19
C VAL A 542 19.30 7.33 -4.13
N SER A 543 20.05 8.37 -4.50
CA SER A 543 20.88 9.15 -3.57
C SER A 543 20.04 9.79 -2.46
N SER A 544 18.92 10.44 -2.81
CA SER A 544 17.98 11.02 -1.84
C SER A 544 17.33 9.96 -0.95
N ALA A 545 17.04 8.77 -1.48
CA ALA A 545 16.49 7.67 -0.70
C ALA A 545 17.49 7.16 0.36
N ILE A 546 18.75 6.97 -0.03
CA ILE A 546 19.83 6.53 0.86
C ILE A 546 20.07 7.57 1.96
N ASP A 547 20.28 8.83 1.58
CA ASP A 547 20.49 9.93 2.52
C ASP A 547 19.32 10.05 3.51
N PHE A 548 18.07 9.98 3.02
CA PHE A 548 16.90 10.02 3.89
C PHE A 548 16.86 8.87 4.89
N LEU A 549 16.97 7.63 4.42
CA LEU A 549 16.82 6.46 5.27
C LEU A 549 17.90 6.40 6.37
N LEU A 550 19.14 6.79 6.05
CA LEU A 550 20.22 6.82 7.03
C LEU A 550 20.01 7.87 8.14
N THR A 551 19.36 8.99 7.81
CA THR A 551 18.99 10.00 8.82
C THR A 551 17.71 9.67 9.57
N ASP A 552 16.77 8.95 8.96
CA ASP A 552 15.47 8.65 9.54
C ASP A 552 14.96 7.26 9.14
N GLY A 553 14.70 6.45 10.16
CA GLY A 553 14.02 5.16 10.02
C GLY A 553 14.90 3.94 9.80
N LEU A 554 16.06 4.02 9.12
CA LEU A 554 16.85 2.82 8.81
C LEU A 554 17.43 2.16 10.07
N ALA A 555 18.11 2.93 10.92
CA ALA A 555 18.69 2.42 12.16
C ALA A 555 17.62 1.80 13.09
N GLN A 556 16.47 2.47 13.24
CA GLN A 556 15.34 1.92 13.99
C GLN A 556 14.85 0.60 13.39
N ALA A 557 14.78 0.50 12.06
CA ALA A 557 14.38 -0.73 11.39
C ALA A 557 15.38 -1.86 11.64
N ILE A 558 16.69 -1.62 11.51
CA ILE A 558 17.72 -2.62 11.79
C ILE A 558 17.62 -3.12 13.24
N LEU A 559 17.48 -2.21 14.20
CA LEU A 559 17.32 -2.58 15.61
C LEU A 559 16.05 -3.42 15.86
N ASN A 560 14.96 -3.14 15.15
CA ASN A 560 13.75 -3.97 15.18
C ASN A 560 13.98 -5.37 14.57
N ILE A 561 14.73 -5.47 13.46
CA ILE A 561 15.09 -6.75 12.81
C ILE A 561 15.88 -7.63 13.79
N MET A 562 16.88 -7.05 14.48
CA MET A 562 17.67 -7.73 15.51
C MET A 562 16.80 -8.20 16.68
N GLY A 563 15.92 -7.32 17.18
CA GLY A 563 14.98 -7.67 18.25
C GLY A 563 14.02 -8.81 17.84
N ASN A 564 13.56 -8.82 16.59
CA ASN A 564 12.72 -9.90 16.08
C ASN A 564 13.48 -11.22 15.97
N ALA A 565 14.74 -11.21 15.53
CA ALA A 565 15.57 -12.42 15.51
C ALA A 565 15.71 -13.04 16.92
N ARG A 566 15.91 -12.20 17.94
CA ARG A 566 15.94 -12.62 19.34
C ARG A 566 14.61 -13.20 19.82
N ALA A 567 13.50 -12.56 19.47
CA ALA A 567 12.17 -13.06 19.81
C ALA A 567 11.88 -14.41 19.12
N ILE A 568 12.30 -14.62 17.87
CA ILE A 568 12.10 -15.87 17.15
C ILE A 568 12.94 -16.99 17.77
N ALA A 569 14.22 -16.74 18.05
CA ALA A 569 15.10 -17.73 18.70
C ALA A 569 14.53 -18.15 20.08
N ALA A 570 14.13 -17.18 20.90
CA ALA A 570 13.52 -17.47 22.20
C ALA A 570 12.22 -18.28 22.08
N LEU A 571 11.43 -18.08 21.01
CA LEU A 571 10.24 -18.88 20.77
C LEU A 571 10.58 -20.34 20.46
N PHE A 572 11.62 -20.59 19.65
CA PHE A 572 12.06 -21.96 19.32
C PHE A 572 12.71 -22.66 20.51
N GLU A 573 13.36 -21.95 21.42
CA GLU A 573 13.85 -22.50 22.68
C GLU A 573 12.69 -22.91 23.62
N GLN A 574 11.58 -22.16 23.60
CA GLN A 574 10.43 -22.40 24.46
C GLN A 574 9.46 -23.47 23.92
N GLN A 575 9.46 -23.72 22.61
CA GLN A 575 8.46 -24.55 21.94
C GLN A 575 9.10 -25.67 21.14
N ASN A 576 8.57 -26.89 21.26
CA ASN A 576 9.06 -28.06 20.54
C ASN A 576 8.31 -28.25 19.21
N TYR A 577 8.66 -27.46 18.20
CA TYR A 577 8.06 -27.58 16.86
C TYR A 577 8.71 -28.71 16.05
N SER A 578 7.90 -29.55 15.42
CA SER A 578 8.35 -30.62 14.53
C SER A 578 8.64 -30.12 13.10
N ALA A 579 8.00 -29.02 12.68
CA ALA A 579 8.24 -28.36 11.40
C ALA A 579 7.70 -26.92 11.44
N ILE A 580 8.17 -26.08 10.51
CA ILE A 580 7.66 -24.73 10.29
C ILE A 580 7.12 -24.59 8.86
N ALA A 581 5.85 -24.27 8.73
CA ALA A 581 5.22 -23.90 7.46
C ALA A 581 5.10 -22.38 7.36
N ILE A 582 5.40 -21.79 6.20
CA ILE A 582 5.51 -20.34 6.03
C ILE A 582 4.68 -19.88 4.83
N SER A 583 3.71 -18.98 5.05
CA SER A 583 2.89 -18.39 3.97
C SER A 583 2.50 -16.93 4.28
N PRO A 584 2.90 -15.93 3.46
CA PRO A 584 3.79 -16.04 2.30
C PRO A 584 5.26 -16.12 2.72
N VAL A 585 6.11 -16.79 1.93
CA VAL A 585 7.55 -16.89 2.23
C VAL A 585 8.31 -15.58 2.02
N ARG A 586 7.83 -14.74 1.11
CA ARG A 586 8.57 -13.62 0.51
C ARG A 586 8.80 -12.37 1.37
N THR A 587 8.26 -12.31 2.59
CA THR A 587 8.47 -11.10 3.41
C THR A 587 9.75 -11.24 4.21
N PRO A 588 10.58 -10.20 4.33
CA PRO A 588 11.86 -10.29 5.06
C PRO A 588 11.68 -10.87 6.47
N ARG A 589 10.61 -10.47 7.15
CA ARG A 589 10.29 -10.95 8.50
C ARG A 589 9.92 -12.44 8.58
N ASN A 590 9.29 -12.99 7.55
CA ASN A 590 8.97 -14.42 7.52
C ASN A 590 10.21 -15.25 7.17
N ALA A 591 11.12 -14.72 6.34
CA ALA A 591 12.38 -15.37 5.99
C ALA A 591 13.26 -15.63 7.23
N GLN A 592 13.24 -14.73 8.22
CA GLN A 592 13.95 -14.91 9.50
C GLN A 592 13.57 -16.20 10.24
N PHE A 593 12.31 -16.66 10.13
CA PHE A 593 11.90 -17.93 10.74
C PHE A 593 12.62 -19.10 10.08
N THR A 594 12.86 -19.03 8.78
CA THR A 594 13.60 -20.06 8.04
C THR A 594 15.04 -20.16 8.51
N THR A 595 15.72 -19.01 8.60
CA THR A 595 17.11 -18.92 9.07
C THR A 595 17.25 -19.49 10.48
N LEU A 596 16.42 -19.02 11.41
CA LEU A 596 16.53 -19.41 12.81
C LEU A 596 16.05 -20.83 13.08
N ALA A 597 15.12 -21.36 12.26
CA ALA A 597 14.68 -22.74 12.37
C ALA A 597 15.77 -23.72 11.96
N ARG A 598 16.56 -23.38 10.93
CA ARG A 598 17.73 -24.17 10.53
C ARG A 598 18.73 -24.29 11.67
N GLU A 599 19.06 -23.18 12.33
CA GLU A 599 19.94 -23.20 13.51
C GLU A 599 19.35 -24.00 14.68
N ALA A 600 18.03 -23.95 14.85
CA ALA A 600 17.33 -24.76 15.85
C ALA A 600 17.18 -26.24 15.46
N GLY A 601 17.58 -26.63 14.24
CA GLY A 601 17.42 -27.98 13.71
C GLY A 601 15.96 -28.38 13.44
N ILE A 602 15.12 -27.42 13.03
CA ILE A 602 13.70 -27.60 12.71
C ILE A 602 13.50 -27.43 11.19
N PRO A 603 12.94 -28.43 10.47
CA PRO A 603 12.75 -28.33 9.04
C PRO A 603 11.65 -27.33 8.66
N THR A 604 11.85 -26.65 7.53
CA THR A 604 11.00 -25.56 7.06
C THR A 604 10.42 -25.84 5.68
N ILE A 605 9.19 -25.38 5.45
CA ILE A 605 8.54 -25.41 4.14
C ILE A 605 7.85 -24.09 3.83
N ALA A 606 8.19 -23.51 2.68
CA ALA A 606 7.42 -22.44 2.09
C ALA A 606 6.15 -23.03 1.49
N VAL A 607 4.99 -22.49 1.87
CA VAL A 607 3.71 -22.85 1.25
C VAL A 607 3.26 -21.65 0.45
N GLU A 608 3.33 -21.75 -0.88
CA GLU A 608 3.02 -20.63 -1.76
C GLU A 608 1.65 -20.85 -2.41
N PRO A 609 0.57 -20.26 -1.85
CA PRO A 609 -0.77 -20.42 -2.40
C PRO A 609 -1.02 -19.58 -3.66
N HIS A 610 -0.03 -18.79 -4.11
CA HIS A 610 -0.14 -17.95 -5.30
C HIS A 610 0.88 -18.34 -6.38
N CYS A 611 0.67 -17.87 -7.60
CA CYS A 611 1.64 -18.04 -8.67
C CYS A 611 2.71 -16.94 -8.59
N LEU A 612 3.96 -17.32 -8.34
CA LEU A 612 5.09 -16.38 -8.46
C LEU A 612 5.65 -16.48 -9.88
N ASN A 613 5.73 -15.35 -10.56
CA ASN A 613 6.34 -15.23 -11.88
C ASN A 613 7.81 -14.83 -11.75
N ALA A 614 8.73 -15.63 -12.26
CA ALA A 614 10.15 -15.35 -12.23
C ALA A 614 10.55 -14.04 -12.95
N ALA A 615 9.77 -13.56 -13.91
CA ALA A 615 10.06 -12.30 -14.61
C ALA A 615 9.96 -11.05 -13.71
N TYR A 616 9.36 -11.16 -12.52
CA TYR A 616 9.39 -10.06 -11.56
C TYR A 616 10.64 -10.14 -10.69
N CYS A 617 11.65 -9.33 -11.05
CA CYS A 617 12.99 -9.32 -10.47
C CYS A 617 13.06 -9.16 -8.93
N ARG A 618 11.99 -8.68 -8.30
CA ARG A 618 11.91 -8.41 -6.86
C ARG A 618 11.30 -9.54 -6.05
N TYR A 619 10.94 -10.67 -6.65
CA TYR A 619 10.62 -11.86 -5.85
C TYR A 619 11.89 -12.42 -5.20
N GLY A 620 11.77 -12.77 -3.92
CA GLY A 620 12.86 -13.38 -3.16
C GLY A 620 13.07 -14.84 -3.56
N THR A 621 14.31 -15.32 -3.44
CA THR A 621 14.60 -16.76 -3.55
C THR A 621 14.01 -17.53 -2.38
N VAL A 622 13.86 -18.85 -2.57
CA VAL A 622 13.31 -19.74 -1.55
C VAL A 622 14.43 -20.21 -0.63
N LEU A 623 14.45 -19.65 0.58
CA LEU A 623 15.43 -20.00 1.62
C LEU A 623 15.00 -21.21 2.47
N SER A 624 13.76 -21.69 2.34
CA SER A 624 13.26 -22.85 3.08
C SER A 624 13.84 -24.16 2.56
N ASP A 625 13.71 -25.22 3.37
CA ASP A 625 14.25 -26.54 3.04
C ASP A 625 13.43 -27.23 1.96
N TYR A 626 12.14 -26.91 1.91
CA TYR A 626 11.15 -27.37 0.93
C TYR A 626 10.25 -26.23 0.44
N ALA A 627 9.57 -26.44 -0.68
CA ALA A 627 8.48 -25.57 -1.14
C ALA A 627 7.26 -26.41 -1.57
N ALA A 628 6.08 -26.03 -1.11
CA ALA A 628 4.81 -26.46 -1.66
C ALA A 628 4.37 -25.43 -2.70
N VAL A 629 4.36 -25.84 -3.96
CA VAL A 629 4.10 -24.98 -5.14
C VAL A 629 2.82 -25.38 -5.85
N TYR A 630 2.36 -24.51 -6.74
CA TYR A 630 1.04 -24.60 -7.34
C TYR A 630 0.86 -25.80 -8.30
N SER A 631 1.76 -25.97 -9.26
CA SER A 631 1.69 -27.04 -10.27
C SER A 631 3.10 -27.47 -10.71
N ASP A 632 3.17 -28.49 -11.57
CA ASP A 632 4.44 -29.01 -12.08
C ASP A 632 5.25 -27.93 -12.84
N TYR A 633 4.58 -27.05 -13.59
CA TYR A 633 5.26 -25.91 -14.24
C TYR A 633 6.02 -25.06 -13.21
N TYR A 634 5.38 -24.73 -12.09
CA TYR A 634 6.02 -23.94 -11.04
C TYR A 634 7.11 -24.71 -10.29
N THR A 635 7.07 -26.06 -10.25
CA THR A 635 8.22 -26.82 -9.74
C THR A 635 9.46 -26.58 -10.59
N GLU A 636 9.32 -26.48 -11.91
CA GLU A 636 10.42 -26.23 -12.84
C GLU A 636 10.87 -24.78 -12.82
N GLU A 637 9.92 -23.84 -12.74
CA GLU A 637 10.24 -22.41 -12.63
C GLU A 637 11.01 -22.12 -11.32
N TYR A 638 10.63 -22.78 -10.22
CA TYR A 638 11.30 -22.63 -8.93
C TYR A 638 12.72 -23.20 -8.93
N ASP A 639 12.90 -24.35 -9.57
CA ASP A 639 14.21 -24.99 -9.80
C ASP A 639 15.14 -24.08 -10.59
N ARG A 640 14.64 -23.49 -11.69
CA ARG A 640 15.45 -22.62 -12.56
C ARG A 640 15.79 -21.28 -11.94
N TYR A 641 14.85 -20.63 -11.25
CA TYR A 641 14.96 -19.19 -10.95
C TYR A 641 14.82 -18.80 -9.48
N PHE A 642 14.23 -19.66 -8.63
CA PHE A 642 13.99 -19.33 -7.22
C PHE A 642 14.98 -20.01 -6.26
N GLY A 643 15.94 -20.79 -6.78
CA GLY A 643 17.03 -21.34 -5.98
C GLY A 643 16.62 -22.49 -5.06
N ILE A 644 15.56 -23.23 -5.42
CA ILE A 644 15.16 -24.45 -4.72
C ILE A 644 15.05 -25.63 -5.71
N PRO A 645 15.81 -26.72 -5.50
CA PRO A 645 15.81 -27.86 -6.40
C PRO A 645 14.42 -28.48 -6.62
N LYS A 646 14.12 -28.95 -7.84
CA LYS A 646 12.83 -29.60 -8.19
C LYS A 646 12.45 -30.75 -7.24
N ASN A 647 13.43 -31.54 -6.78
CA ASN A 647 13.19 -32.66 -5.84
C ASN A 647 12.83 -32.22 -4.40
N ARG A 648 12.89 -30.93 -4.10
CA ARG A 648 12.44 -30.31 -2.84
C ARG A 648 11.15 -29.49 -3.03
N CYS A 649 10.58 -29.51 -4.23
CA CYS A 649 9.31 -28.89 -4.56
C CYS A 649 8.19 -29.93 -4.57
N TYR A 650 7.10 -29.65 -3.87
CA TYR A 650 5.89 -30.45 -3.88
C TYR A 650 4.79 -29.68 -4.61
N PRO A 651 4.29 -30.15 -5.77
CA PRO A 651 3.07 -29.59 -6.33
C PRO A 651 1.92 -29.93 -5.38
N PHE A 652 1.22 -28.95 -4.81
CA PHE A 652 0.08 -29.17 -3.89
C PHE A 652 -1.24 -28.56 -4.38
N GLY A 653 -1.19 -27.61 -5.32
CA GLY A 653 -2.33 -26.85 -5.81
C GLY A 653 -2.44 -25.47 -5.15
N SER A 654 -3.65 -24.92 -5.07
CA SER A 654 -3.91 -23.68 -4.32
C SER A 654 -5.31 -23.66 -3.74
N PRO A 655 -5.50 -23.23 -2.47
CA PRO A 655 -6.83 -23.07 -1.90
C PRO A 655 -7.64 -21.95 -2.58
N ARG A 656 -7.00 -21.08 -3.37
CA ARG A 656 -7.64 -19.90 -3.98
C ARG A 656 -8.51 -20.25 -5.19
N ILE A 657 -8.16 -21.33 -5.88
CA ILE A 657 -8.72 -21.72 -7.18
C ILE A 657 -9.63 -22.95 -7.09
N LEU A 658 -9.89 -23.46 -5.88
CA LEU A 658 -10.67 -24.68 -5.69
C LEU A 658 -12.03 -24.60 -6.40
N ARG A 659 -12.44 -25.72 -6.98
CA ARG A 659 -13.78 -25.87 -7.54
C ARG A 659 -14.80 -25.83 -6.41
N PRO A 660 -15.99 -25.25 -6.60
CA PRO A 660 -17.09 -25.39 -5.64
C PRO A 660 -17.30 -26.85 -5.20
N LEU A 661 -17.75 -27.07 -3.96
CA LEU A 661 -18.11 -28.43 -3.53
C LEU A 661 -19.23 -28.99 -4.40
N GLY A 662 -19.07 -30.24 -4.85
CA GLY A 662 -20.03 -30.88 -5.75
C GLY A 662 -20.14 -30.20 -7.12
N TYR A 663 -19.07 -29.54 -7.58
CA TYR A 663 -19.05 -28.83 -8.85
C TYR A 663 -19.39 -29.76 -10.03
N ASP A 664 -20.58 -29.56 -10.59
CA ASP A 664 -20.95 -30.02 -11.93
C ASP A 664 -20.84 -28.82 -12.88
N PRO A 665 -20.01 -28.88 -13.95
CA PRO A 665 -19.76 -27.71 -14.78
C PRO A 665 -20.98 -27.22 -15.59
N ILE A 666 -22.01 -28.04 -15.78
CA ILE A 666 -23.24 -27.67 -16.50
C ILE A 666 -24.22 -26.97 -15.55
N ALA A 667 -24.56 -27.61 -14.44
CA ALA A 667 -25.49 -27.08 -13.44
C ALA A 667 -24.93 -25.81 -12.78
N SER A 668 -23.63 -25.78 -12.49
CA SER A 668 -22.98 -24.61 -11.89
C SER A 668 -23.00 -23.41 -12.82
N ARG A 669 -22.82 -23.61 -14.14
CA ARG A 669 -22.94 -22.54 -15.14
C ARG A 669 -24.34 -21.92 -15.13
N ARG A 670 -25.38 -22.75 -15.16
CA ARG A 670 -26.78 -22.27 -15.13
C ARG A 670 -27.05 -21.42 -13.88
N GLU A 671 -26.56 -21.86 -12.74
CA GLU A 671 -26.77 -21.17 -11.46
C GLU A 671 -25.93 -19.88 -11.35
N ALA A 672 -24.69 -19.88 -11.84
CA ALA A 672 -23.87 -18.67 -11.90
C ALA A 672 -24.48 -17.62 -12.84
N ARG A 673 -24.98 -18.04 -14.01
CA ARG A 673 -25.75 -17.19 -14.94
C ARG A 673 -26.90 -16.47 -14.22
N ARG A 674 -27.70 -17.22 -13.45
CA ARG A 674 -28.81 -16.65 -12.66
C ARG A 674 -28.32 -15.60 -11.66
N ARG A 675 -27.21 -15.84 -10.95
CA ARG A 675 -26.65 -14.89 -9.97
C ARG A 675 -26.18 -13.59 -10.60
N ILE A 676 -25.66 -13.64 -11.82
CA ILE A 676 -25.23 -12.43 -12.56
C ILE A 676 -26.33 -11.82 -13.44
N GLY A 677 -27.59 -12.26 -13.26
CA GLY A 677 -28.75 -11.69 -13.92
C GLY A 677 -28.99 -12.15 -15.36
N LEU A 678 -28.41 -13.28 -15.76
CA LEU A 678 -28.66 -13.90 -17.07
C LEU A 678 -29.80 -14.91 -16.99
N HIS A 679 -30.56 -15.02 -18.08
CA HIS A 679 -31.73 -15.88 -18.19
C HIS A 679 -31.50 -17.06 -19.13
N GLU A 680 -32.39 -18.05 -19.05
CA GLU A 680 -32.42 -19.15 -20.02
C GLU A 680 -32.75 -18.58 -21.40
N GLY A 681 -31.93 -18.91 -22.41
CA GLY A 681 -32.03 -18.36 -23.76
C GLY A 681 -31.18 -17.10 -24.04
N ASP A 682 -30.53 -16.52 -23.02
CA ASP A 682 -29.51 -15.49 -23.28
C ASP A 682 -28.36 -16.06 -24.15
N PRO A 683 -27.72 -15.22 -25.00
CA PRO A 683 -26.59 -15.64 -25.82
C PRO A 683 -25.41 -16.19 -24.99
N PRO A 684 -24.55 -17.04 -25.59
CA PRO A 684 -23.28 -17.44 -24.99
C PRO A 684 -22.45 -16.24 -24.51
N VAL A 685 -21.77 -16.41 -23.39
CA VAL A 685 -21.00 -15.38 -22.70
C VAL A 685 -19.51 -15.59 -22.91
N ILE A 686 -18.85 -14.53 -23.35
CA ILE A 686 -17.39 -14.40 -23.39
C ILE A 686 -16.98 -13.48 -22.24
N ALA A 687 -16.21 -14.02 -21.30
CA ALA A 687 -15.70 -13.24 -20.18
C ALA A 687 -14.32 -12.64 -20.53
N VAL A 688 -14.13 -11.36 -20.25
CA VAL A 688 -12.88 -10.63 -20.50
C VAL A 688 -12.36 -9.98 -19.23
N PRO A 689 -11.70 -10.72 -18.33
CA PRO A 689 -11.04 -10.15 -17.17
C PRO A 689 -9.75 -9.44 -17.57
N THR A 690 -9.62 -8.17 -17.21
CA THR A 690 -8.48 -7.32 -17.56
C THR A 690 -7.32 -7.46 -16.56
N GLN A 691 -6.18 -6.85 -16.93
CA GLN A 691 -4.99 -6.67 -16.07
C GLN A 691 -4.50 -5.23 -16.24
N PRO A 692 -3.92 -4.61 -15.18
CA PRO A 692 -3.27 -3.31 -15.30
C PRO A 692 -2.10 -3.41 -16.29
N MET A 693 -2.21 -2.65 -17.38
CA MET A 693 -1.27 -2.59 -18.50
C MET A 693 -1.27 -1.15 -19.05
N PRO A 694 -0.26 -0.75 -19.84
CA PRO A 694 -0.29 0.54 -20.53
C PRO A 694 -1.60 0.71 -21.30
N ALA A 695 -2.21 1.90 -21.19
CA ALA A 695 -3.55 2.17 -21.72
C ALA A 695 -3.65 1.84 -23.22
N ASP A 696 -2.66 2.26 -24.01
CA ASP A 696 -2.62 2.00 -25.46
C ASP A 696 -2.65 0.51 -25.78
N HIS A 697 -1.95 -0.30 -24.97
CA HIS A 697 -1.91 -1.75 -25.16
C HIS A 697 -3.25 -2.41 -24.83
N ILE A 698 -3.80 -2.16 -23.65
CA ILE A 698 -5.05 -2.82 -23.23
C ILE A 698 -6.25 -2.37 -24.05
N LEU A 699 -6.29 -1.09 -24.46
CA LEU A 699 -7.35 -0.57 -25.33
C LEU A 699 -7.25 -1.14 -26.75
N ALA A 700 -6.03 -1.36 -27.28
CA ALA A 700 -5.85 -2.02 -28.57
C ALA A 700 -6.33 -3.48 -28.53
N VAL A 701 -5.99 -4.23 -27.48
CA VAL A 701 -6.50 -5.60 -27.27
C VAL A 701 -8.02 -5.58 -27.13
N TRP A 702 -8.60 -4.61 -26.42
CA TRP A 702 -10.05 -4.49 -26.27
C TRP A 702 -10.77 -4.24 -27.61
N ARG A 703 -10.25 -3.34 -28.46
CA ARG A 703 -10.78 -3.13 -29.82
C ARG A 703 -10.69 -4.38 -30.67
N MET A 704 -9.57 -5.09 -30.62
CA MET A 704 -9.39 -6.35 -31.35
C MET A 704 -10.47 -7.38 -30.98
N ILE A 705 -10.77 -7.54 -29.68
CA ILE A 705 -11.83 -8.44 -29.21
C ILE A 705 -13.20 -7.99 -29.70
N ILE A 706 -13.53 -6.69 -29.58
CA ILE A 706 -14.81 -6.15 -30.05
C ILE A 706 -15.00 -6.44 -31.54
N ARG A 707 -14.00 -6.13 -32.38
CA ARG A 707 -14.09 -6.33 -33.83
C ARG A 707 -14.22 -7.81 -34.20
N ALA A 708 -13.44 -8.68 -33.57
CA ALA A 708 -13.52 -10.12 -33.77
C ALA A 708 -14.93 -10.66 -33.48
N VAL A 709 -15.58 -10.14 -32.44
CA VAL A 709 -16.93 -10.52 -32.04
C VAL A 709 -18.00 -9.92 -32.97
N MET A 710 -17.85 -8.66 -33.36
CA MET A 710 -18.78 -8.01 -34.30
C MET A 710 -18.75 -8.65 -35.70
N ALA A 711 -17.64 -9.31 -36.05
CA ALA A 711 -17.49 -10.06 -37.29
C ALA A 711 -18.09 -11.48 -37.24
N LEU A 712 -18.78 -11.88 -36.16
CA LEU A 712 -19.41 -13.19 -36.03
C LEU A 712 -20.84 -13.17 -36.59
N ASP A 713 -21.18 -14.24 -37.32
CA ASP A 713 -22.55 -14.49 -37.80
C ASP A 713 -23.39 -15.25 -36.76
N MET A 714 -23.12 -15.05 -35.47
CA MET A 714 -23.85 -15.69 -34.37
C MET A 714 -23.99 -14.79 -33.15
N PRO A 715 -25.11 -14.89 -32.39
CA PRO A 715 -25.31 -14.06 -31.21
C PRO A 715 -24.38 -14.51 -30.09
N VAL A 716 -23.64 -13.56 -29.52
CA VAL A 716 -22.81 -13.72 -28.31
C VAL A 716 -22.91 -12.47 -27.43
N ARG A 717 -22.49 -12.57 -26.18
CA ARG A 717 -22.39 -11.44 -25.24
C ARG A 717 -20.98 -11.38 -24.64
N VAL A 718 -20.32 -10.24 -24.73
CA VAL A 718 -18.97 -10.02 -24.17
C VAL A 718 -19.08 -9.18 -22.90
N MET A 719 -18.55 -9.71 -21.80
CA MET A 719 -18.57 -9.05 -20.50
C MET A 719 -17.14 -8.81 -20.03
N LEU A 720 -16.71 -7.55 -20.08
CA LEU A 720 -15.42 -7.10 -19.57
C LEU A 720 -15.52 -6.85 -18.06
N LYS A 721 -14.64 -7.47 -17.27
CA LYS A 721 -14.52 -7.21 -15.83
C LYS A 721 -13.18 -6.55 -15.54
N THR A 722 -13.23 -5.34 -15.01
CA THR A 722 -12.01 -4.58 -14.67
C THR A 722 -11.27 -5.18 -13.48
N HIS A 723 -9.94 -5.05 -13.51
CA HIS A 723 -9.08 -5.42 -12.40
C HIS A 723 -9.31 -4.49 -11.20
N PRO A 724 -9.19 -4.94 -9.94
CA PRO A 724 -9.38 -4.08 -8.76
C PRO A 724 -8.43 -2.87 -8.66
N GLU A 725 -7.33 -2.87 -9.40
CA GLU A 725 -6.38 -1.74 -9.48
C GLU A 725 -6.75 -0.72 -10.57
N GLU A 726 -7.71 -1.03 -11.44
CA GLU A 726 -8.21 -0.11 -12.45
C GLU A 726 -9.39 0.70 -11.90
N GLY A 727 -9.20 2.01 -11.77
CA GLY A 727 -10.22 2.94 -11.26
C GLY A 727 -11.34 3.28 -12.25
N SER A 728 -12.26 4.17 -11.85
CA SER A 728 -13.42 4.58 -12.66
C SER A 728 -13.06 5.15 -14.04
N GLY A 729 -11.95 5.89 -14.14
CA GLY A 729 -11.47 6.42 -15.43
C GLY A 729 -11.19 5.33 -16.47
N HIS A 730 -10.68 4.17 -16.04
CA HIS A 730 -10.48 3.02 -16.94
C HIS A 730 -11.81 2.44 -17.41
N VAL A 731 -12.76 2.28 -16.47
CA VAL A 731 -14.12 1.79 -16.75
C VAL A 731 -14.80 2.66 -17.81
N ASP A 732 -14.73 3.99 -17.66
CA ASP A 732 -15.36 4.92 -18.59
C ASP A 732 -14.67 4.89 -19.95
N ARG A 733 -13.35 4.73 -20.00
CA ARG A 733 -12.62 4.56 -21.26
C ARG A 733 -13.02 3.28 -22.00
N TYR A 734 -13.17 2.15 -21.29
CA TYR A 734 -13.66 0.91 -21.90
C TYR A 734 -15.07 1.06 -22.48
N ARG A 735 -15.98 1.75 -21.77
CA ARG A 735 -17.33 2.08 -22.25
C ARG A 735 -17.29 2.97 -23.49
N GLN A 736 -16.41 3.96 -23.49
CA GLN A 736 -16.22 4.84 -24.64
C GLN A 736 -15.78 4.05 -25.88
N VAL A 737 -14.81 3.14 -25.75
CA VAL A 737 -14.37 2.29 -26.87
C VAL A 737 -15.52 1.42 -27.40
N ILE A 738 -16.37 0.87 -26.53
CA ILE A 738 -17.57 0.13 -26.96
C ILE A 738 -18.49 1.01 -27.81
N SER A 739 -18.69 2.27 -27.41
CA SER A 739 -19.50 3.22 -28.17
C SER A 739 -18.86 3.60 -29.51
N GLU A 740 -17.54 3.84 -29.52
CA GLU A 740 -16.78 4.20 -30.73
C GLU A 740 -16.78 3.06 -31.78
N GLU A 741 -16.75 1.81 -31.35
CA GLU A 741 -16.83 0.62 -32.22
C GLU A 741 -18.28 0.18 -32.51
N ASN A 742 -19.30 0.95 -32.10
CA ASN A 742 -20.73 0.65 -32.27
C ASN A 742 -21.16 -0.73 -31.72
N ALA A 743 -20.56 -1.17 -30.61
CA ALA A 743 -20.72 -2.52 -30.07
C ALA A 743 -21.60 -2.59 -28.81
N THR A 744 -22.40 -1.56 -28.53
CA THR A 744 -23.20 -1.42 -27.29
C THR A 744 -24.26 -2.50 -27.07
N GLN A 745 -24.65 -3.23 -28.13
CA GLN A 745 -25.60 -4.34 -28.06
C GLN A 745 -24.93 -5.67 -27.67
N VAL A 746 -23.61 -5.77 -27.82
CA VAL A 746 -22.86 -7.03 -27.72
C VAL A 746 -21.85 -7.00 -26.57
N CYS A 747 -21.23 -5.85 -26.30
CA CYS A 747 -20.15 -5.69 -25.34
C CYS A 747 -20.55 -4.80 -24.15
N PHE A 748 -20.20 -5.22 -22.94
CA PHE A 748 -20.53 -4.52 -21.69
C PHE A 748 -19.36 -4.53 -20.71
N VAL A 749 -19.19 -3.44 -19.95
CA VAL A 749 -18.31 -3.42 -18.77
C VAL A 749 -19.14 -3.81 -17.55
N ALA A 750 -18.89 -5.00 -17.02
CA ALA A 750 -19.69 -5.63 -15.98
C ALA A 750 -19.10 -5.39 -14.58
N ASP A 751 -19.97 -5.13 -13.61
CA ASP A 751 -19.63 -5.10 -12.19
C ASP A 751 -20.29 -6.29 -11.47
N VAL A 752 -19.67 -7.47 -11.63
CA VAL A 752 -20.15 -8.75 -11.10
C VAL A 752 -19.01 -9.48 -10.39
N ASP A 753 -19.33 -10.50 -9.59
CA ASP A 753 -18.31 -11.38 -9.01
C ASP A 753 -17.54 -12.12 -10.11
N ILE A 754 -16.20 -12.10 -10.02
CA ILE A 754 -15.36 -12.68 -11.06
C ILE A 754 -15.55 -14.20 -11.15
N LYS A 755 -15.70 -14.93 -10.03
CA LYS A 755 -15.86 -16.38 -10.08
C LYS A 755 -17.20 -16.74 -10.73
N ASP A 756 -18.26 -16.02 -10.42
CA ASP A 756 -19.55 -16.22 -11.07
C ASP A 756 -19.48 -15.93 -12.57
N LEU A 757 -18.77 -14.87 -12.99
CA LEU A 757 -18.57 -14.58 -14.41
C LEU A 757 -17.79 -15.68 -15.15
N LEU A 758 -16.72 -16.20 -14.55
CA LEU A 758 -15.95 -17.31 -15.12
C LEU A 758 -16.79 -18.59 -15.23
N ILE A 759 -17.56 -18.93 -14.20
CA ILE A 759 -18.42 -20.13 -14.24
C ILE A 759 -19.54 -19.98 -15.28
N ALA A 760 -20.07 -18.76 -15.44
CA ALA A 760 -21.16 -18.46 -16.37
C ALA A 760 -20.74 -18.48 -17.85
N SER A 761 -19.44 -18.36 -18.16
CA SER A 761 -18.95 -18.23 -19.54
C SER A 761 -18.77 -19.55 -20.28
N GLU A 762 -18.81 -19.45 -21.61
CA GLU A 762 -18.36 -20.49 -22.54
C GLU A 762 -16.87 -20.35 -22.85
N LEU A 763 -16.38 -19.10 -22.93
CA LEU A 763 -14.99 -18.78 -23.23
C LEU A 763 -14.51 -17.64 -22.34
N VAL A 764 -13.26 -17.75 -21.88
CA VAL A 764 -12.54 -16.68 -21.19
C VAL A 764 -11.42 -16.19 -22.10
N LEU A 765 -11.41 -14.90 -22.40
CA LEU A 765 -10.33 -14.22 -23.12
C LEU A 765 -9.57 -13.36 -22.12
N THR A 766 -8.31 -13.65 -21.87
CA THR A 766 -7.50 -12.88 -20.92
C THR A 766 -6.07 -12.71 -21.38
N ALA A 767 -5.41 -11.65 -20.92
CA ALA A 767 -4.02 -11.35 -21.23
C ALA A 767 -3.16 -11.57 -19.97
N TYR A 768 -2.22 -12.52 -20.02
CA TYR A 768 -1.21 -12.71 -18.99
C TYR A 768 -1.78 -12.75 -17.53
N SER A 769 -2.89 -13.46 -17.30
CA SER A 769 -3.57 -13.48 -16.01
C SER A 769 -3.67 -14.89 -15.43
N VAL A 770 -3.49 -15.03 -14.11
CA VAL A 770 -3.78 -16.29 -13.39
C VAL A 770 -5.24 -16.72 -13.55
N THR A 771 -6.12 -15.79 -13.92
CA THR A 771 -7.52 -16.07 -14.27
C THR A 771 -7.65 -17.11 -15.38
N ALA A 772 -6.66 -17.24 -16.27
CA ALA A 772 -6.62 -18.33 -17.26
C ALA A 772 -6.60 -19.70 -16.58
N LEU A 773 -5.77 -19.84 -15.54
CA LEU A 773 -5.66 -21.06 -14.74
C LEU A 773 -6.92 -21.32 -13.91
N GLU A 774 -7.51 -20.29 -13.31
CA GLU A 774 -8.79 -20.38 -12.58
C GLU A 774 -9.92 -20.87 -13.48
N ALA A 775 -10.01 -20.34 -14.70
CA ALA A 775 -10.99 -20.73 -15.70
C ALA A 775 -10.80 -22.19 -16.17
N VAL A 776 -9.56 -22.64 -16.40
CA VAL A 776 -9.28 -24.04 -16.72
C VAL A 776 -9.68 -24.97 -15.58
N VAL A 777 -9.42 -24.61 -14.32
CA VAL A 777 -9.87 -25.41 -13.15
C VAL A 777 -11.39 -25.57 -13.12
N LEU A 778 -12.13 -24.56 -13.59
CA LEU A 778 -13.58 -24.57 -13.77
C LEU A 778 -14.03 -25.21 -15.10
N GLU A 779 -13.15 -25.92 -15.81
CA GLU A 779 -13.42 -26.57 -17.10
C GLU A 779 -14.05 -25.62 -18.13
N ARG A 780 -13.60 -24.36 -18.13
CA ARG A 780 -13.97 -23.37 -19.16
C ARG A 780 -12.97 -23.40 -20.30
N ASN A 781 -13.43 -23.07 -21.50
CA ASN A 781 -12.52 -22.78 -22.59
C ASN A 781 -11.78 -21.46 -22.30
N VAL A 782 -10.49 -21.42 -22.62
CA VAL A 782 -9.64 -20.25 -22.43
C VAL A 782 -8.80 -20.01 -23.68
N ALA A 783 -8.66 -18.74 -24.07
CA ALA A 783 -7.65 -18.31 -25.02
C ALA A 783 -6.90 -17.08 -24.46
N ILE A 784 -5.60 -17.03 -24.71
CA ILE A 784 -4.80 -15.87 -24.35
C ILE A 784 -4.93 -14.84 -25.47
N VAL A 785 -5.31 -13.62 -25.14
CA VAL A 785 -5.43 -12.52 -26.11
C VAL A 785 -4.31 -11.51 -25.90
N GLY A 786 -3.79 -10.97 -26.99
CA GLY A 786 -2.68 -10.05 -26.94
C GLY A 786 -2.41 -9.32 -28.24
N ARG A 787 -1.27 -8.62 -28.30
CA ARG A 787 -0.77 -8.02 -29.55
C ARG A 787 0.31 -8.92 -30.13
N ALA A 788 0.29 -9.12 -31.44
CA ALA A 788 1.34 -9.83 -32.14
C ALA A 788 2.72 -9.19 -31.88
N GLY A 789 3.75 -10.02 -31.70
CA GLY A 789 5.13 -9.57 -31.42
C GLY A 789 5.40 -9.12 -29.99
N VAL A 790 4.39 -9.05 -29.12
CA VAL A 790 4.57 -8.73 -27.70
C VAL A 790 4.91 -9.99 -26.92
N VAL A 791 6.02 -9.95 -26.19
CA VAL A 791 6.36 -10.99 -25.21
C VAL A 791 5.64 -10.66 -23.91
N TYR A 792 4.97 -11.65 -23.32
CA TYR A 792 4.26 -11.51 -22.05
C TYR A 792 5.08 -12.12 -20.91
N PRO A 793 4.98 -11.62 -19.67
CA PRO A 793 5.82 -12.11 -18.58
C PRO A 793 5.62 -13.58 -18.16
N THR A 794 4.62 -14.30 -18.67
CA THR A 794 4.30 -15.72 -18.38
C THR A 794 3.45 -16.19 -19.54
N GLU A 795 3.91 -17.24 -20.19
CA GLU A 795 3.33 -17.76 -21.43
C GLU A 795 2.21 -18.75 -21.08
N TYR A 796 1.08 -18.25 -20.54
CA TYR A 796 -0.05 -19.09 -20.13
C TYR A 796 -0.60 -19.96 -21.27
N ASP A 797 -0.48 -19.51 -22.51
CA ASP A 797 -0.79 -20.27 -23.72
C ASP A 797 0.04 -21.57 -23.78
N LYS A 798 1.36 -21.48 -23.55
CA LYS A 798 2.25 -22.64 -23.52
C LYS A 798 2.06 -23.50 -22.28
N ILE A 799 1.87 -22.87 -21.12
CA ILE A 799 1.66 -23.59 -19.85
C ILE A 799 0.41 -24.45 -19.90
N LEU A 800 -0.69 -23.90 -20.43
CA LEU A 800 -1.99 -24.56 -20.49
C LEU A 800 -2.21 -25.36 -21.77
N GLY A 801 -1.37 -25.16 -22.79
CA GLY A 801 -1.56 -25.76 -24.12
C GLY A 801 -2.79 -25.22 -24.85
N ILE A 802 -3.04 -23.91 -24.74
CA ILE A 802 -4.21 -23.22 -25.31
C ILE A 802 -3.79 -22.16 -26.34
N PRO A 803 -4.72 -21.66 -27.19
CA PRO A 803 -4.37 -20.67 -28.20
C PRO A 803 -3.89 -19.33 -27.63
N PHE A 804 -2.88 -18.74 -28.28
CA PHE A 804 -2.55 -17.32 -28.21
C PHE A 804 -3.10 -16.60 -29.45
N CYS A 805 -3.89 -15.55 -29.25
CA CYS A 805 -4.53 -14.76 -30.30
C CYS A 805 -3.93 -13.35 -30.31
N GLY A 806 -3.07 -13.08 -31.29
CA GLY A 806 -2.39 -11.79 -31.48
C GLY A 806 -3.09 -10.88 -32.50
N THR A 807 -4.10 -11.40 -33.20
CA THR A 807 -4.85 -10.72 -34.26
C THR A 807 -6.36 -10.89 -34.11
N GLU A 808 -7.12 -10.03 -34.79
CA GLU A 808 -8.58 -10.10 -34.85
C GLU A 808 -9.06 -11.44 -35.42
N GLN A 809 -8.44 -11.94 -36.49
CA GLN A 809 -8.84 -13.19 -37.15
C GLN A 809 -8.57 -14.42 -36.28
N GLU A 810 -7.43 -14.46 -35.59
CA GLU A 810 -7.14 -15.54 -34.62
C GLU A 810 -8.13 -15.52 -33.46
N THR A 811 -8.45 -14.32 -32.95
CA THR A 811 -9.44 -14.14 -31.88
C THR A 811 -10.82 -14.64 -32.32
N LYS A 812 -11.27 -14.24 -33.52
CA LYS A 812 -12.53 -14.72 -34.13
C LYS A 812 -12.55 -16.23 -34.27
N THR A 813 -11.45 -16.82 -34.74
CA THR A 813 -11.31 -18.27 -34.93
C THR A 813 -11.42 -19.02 -33.60
N ALA A 814 -10.72 -18.55 -32.56
CA ALA A 814 -10.78 -19.16 -31.23
C ALA A 814 -12.19 -19.07 -30.61
N ILE A 815 -12.91 -17.96 -30.84
CA ILE A 815 -14.30 -17.82 -30.41
C ILE A 815 -15.19 -18.83 -31.14
N LEU A 816 -15.14 -18.88 -32.47
CA LEU A 816 -15.94 -19.82 -33.26
C LEU A 816 -15.68 -21.28 -32.87
N GLU A 817 -14.41 -21.65 -32.68
CA GLU A 817 -14.02 -22.99 -32.26
C GLU A 817 -14.60 -23.34 -30.88
N ALA A 818 -14.46 -22.44 -29.90
CA ALA A 818 -14.98 -22.64 -28.55
C ALA A 818 -16.52 -22.77 -28.52
N MET A 819 -17.22 -21.98 -29.34
CA MET A 819 -18.70 -22.02 -29.41
C MET A 819 -19.21 -23.26 -30.16
N THR A 820 -18.47 -23.74 -31.16
CA THR A 820 -18.89 -24.86 -32.02
C THR A 820 -18.54 -26.22 -31.41
N LEU A 821 -17.30 -26.36 -30.92
CA LEU A 821 -16.78 -27.63 -30.40
C LEU A 821 -16.99 -27.78 -28.89
N GLY A 822 -17.37 -26.70 -28.19
CA GLY A 822 -17.53 -26.74 -26.74
C GLY A 822 -16.24 -27.20 -26.05
N ARG A 823 -16.32 -28.25 -25.23
CA ARG A 823 -15.17 -28.78 -24.46
C ARG A 823 -14.12 -29.48 -25.32
N ASP A 824 -14.43 -29.78 -26.59
CA ASP A 824 -13.49 -30.41 -27.51
C ASP A 824 -12.59 -29.41 -28.25
N ALA A 825 -12.84 -28.10 -28.08
CA ALA A 825 -11.99 -27.05 -28.62
C ALA A 825 -10.56 -27.10 -28.04
N LYS A 826 -9.57 -26.61 -28.81
CA LYS A 826 -8.18 -26.44 -28.33
C LYS A 826 -8.09 -25.58 -27.06
N SER A 827 -9.02 -24.66 -26.88
CA SER A 827 -9.14 -23.81 -25.71
C SER A 827 -9.58 -24.57 -24.44
N GLY A 828 -9.91 -25.86 -24.52
CA GLY A 828 -10.33 -26.69 -23.38
C GLY A 828 -9.20 -27.26 -22.50
N ALA A 829 -7.92 -27.01 -22.82
CA ALA A 829 -6.75 -27.35 -22.01
C ALA A 829 -6.64 -28.83 -21.52
N LYS A 830 -7.14 -29.79 -22.31
CA LYS A 830 -7.23 -31.22 -21.93
C LYS A 830 -5.91 -31.82 -21.45
N ASP A 831 -4.81 -31.52 -22.13
CA ASP A 831 -3.48 -32.05 -21.79
C ASP A 831 -2.98 -31.52 -20.45
N PHE A 832 -3.23 -30.24 -20.15
CA PHE A 832 -2.90 -29.65 -18.85
C PHE A 832 -3.69 -30.31 -17.73
N MET A 833 -4.98 -30.56 -17.96
CA MET A 833 -5.85 -31.26 -17.00
C MET A 833 -5.34 -32.67 -16.68
N ALA A 834 -4.99 -33.43 -17.72
CA ALA A 834 -4.46 -34.80 -17.57
C ALA A 834 -3.12 -34.83 -16.81
N LYS A 835 -2.25 -33.83 -17.01
CA LYS A 835 -0.96 -33.73 -16.31
C LYS A 835 -1.09 -33.27 -14.86
N ASN A 836 -2.14 -32.50 -14.53
CA ASN A 836 -2.29 -31.88 -13.21
C ASN A 836 -3.61 -32.27 -12.52
N PRO A 837 -3.95 -33.56 -12.35
CA PRO A 837 -5.26 -33.99 -11.84
C PRO A 837 -5.57 -33.43 -10.43
N HIS A 838 -4.52 -33.18 -9.64
CA HIS A 838 -4.59 -32.61 -8.30
C HIS A 838 -5.13 -31.16 -8.22
N LEU A 839 -5.20 -30.44 -9.35
CA LEU A 839 -5.83 -29.11 -9.39
C LEU A 839 -7.36 -29.20 -9.50
N PHE A 840 -7.91 -30.39 -9.76
CA PHE A 840 -9.29 -30.60 -10.16
C PHE A 840 -10.09 -31.47 -9.19
N ASP A 841 -9.43 -32.12 -8.23
CA ASP A 841 -10.03 -33.04 -7.26
C ASP A 841 -10.30 -32.40 -5.88
N ASN A 842 -9.98 -31.10 -5.71
CA ASN A 842 -10.07 -30.36 -4.45
C ASN A 842 -9.26 -30.96 -3.28
N SER A 843 -8.26 -31.82 -3.55
CA SER A 843 -7.45 -32.50 -2.53
C SER A 843 -6.33 -31.64 -1.93
N THR A 844 -6.26 -30.35 -2.24
CA THR A 844 -5.17 -29.43 -1.86
C THR A 844 -4.81 -29.49 -0.36
N PHE A 845 -5.79 -29.56 0.54
CA PHE A 845 -5.53 -29.60 1.99
C PHE A 845 -5.00 -30.96 2.48
N ASP A 846 -5.50 -32.06 1.91
CA ASP A 846 -5.03 -33.42 2.22
C ASP A 846 -3.61 -33.63 1.70
N ARG A 847 -3.31 -33.10 0.51
CA ARG A 847 -1.95 -33.09 -0.05
C ARG A 847 -1.01 -32.28 0.80
N LEU A 848 -1.39 -31.07 1.22
CA LEU A 848 -0.58 -30.27 2.14
C LEU A 848 -0.31 -31.02 3.45
N THR A 849 -1.32 -31.69 4.01
CA THR A 849 -1.16 -32.52 5.22
C THR A 849 -0.13 -33.64 5.01
N THR A 850 -0.18 -34.31 3.86
CA THR A 850 0.77 -35.37 3.49
C THR A 850 2.19 -34.84 3.31
N ILE A 851 2.33 -33.67 2.68
CA ILE A 851 3.62 -33.00 2.48
C ILE A 851 4.24 -32.63 3.84
N ILE A 852 3.45 -32.08 4.77
CA ILE A 852 3.94 -31.78 6.12
C ILE A 852 4.38 -33.05 6.85
N ALA A 853 3.67 -34.17 6.69
CA ALA A 853 4.08 -35.44 7.27
C ALA A 853 5.47 -35.90 6.76
N ASP A 854 5.71 -35.77 5.45
CA ASP A 854 7.00 -36.12 4.83
C ASP A 854 8.14 -35.19 5.32
N VAL A 855 7.88 -33.88 5.41
CA VAL A 855 8.85 -32.91 5.96
C VAL A 855 9.22 -33.25 7.41
N ILE A 856 8.22 -33.56 8.25
CA ILE A 856 8.46 -33.96 9.64
C ILE A 856 9.24 -35.28 9.71
N ALA A 857 8.90 -36.26 8.87
CA ALA A 857 9.59 -37.55 8.84
C ALA A 857 11.08 -37.42 8.47
N LYS A 858 11.42 -36.54 7.53
CA LYS A 858 12.83 -36.25 7.16
C LYS A 858 13.59 -35.52 8.27
N GLY A 859 12.90 -34.76 9.11
CA GLY A 859 13.48 -34.11 10.29
C GLY A 859 14.73 -33.29 9.95
N ARG A 860 15.79 -33.47 10.75
CA ARG A 860 17.06 -32.75 10.59
C ARG A 860 17.80 -33.08 9.29
N GLU A 861 17.68 -34.31 8.80
CA GLU A 861 18.33 -34.73 7.54
C GLU A 861 17.71 -34.02 6.32
N GLY A 862 16.46 -33.56 6.45
CA GLY A 862 15.78 -32.78 5.42
C GLY A 862 16.28 -31.34 5.28
N ILE A 863 16.98 -30.81 6.29
CA ILE A 863 17.40 -29.41 6.36
C ILE A 863 18.52 -29.14 5.34
N ARG A 864 18.41 -28.06 4.57
CA ARG A 864 19.45 -27.66 3.60
C ARG A 864 20.66 -27.11 4.35
N ARG A 865 21.86 -27.45 3.88
CA ARG A 865 23.11 -26.86 4.38
C ARG A 865 23.24 -25.42 3.86
N HIS A 866 24.03 -24.59 4.55
CA HIS A 866 24.24 -23.20 4.16
C HIS A 866 24.78 -23.04 2.72
N GLU A 867 25.70 -23.92 2.32
CA GLU A 867 26.24 -23.99 0.96
C GLU A 867 25.21 -24.40 -0.11
N ASP A 868 24.13 -25.09 0.29
CA ASP A 868 23.06 -25.49 -0.62
C ASP A 868 22.04 -24.35 -0.82
N LEU A 869 22.11 -23.27 -0.05
CA LEU A 869 21.19 -22.12 -0.15
C LEU A 869 21.58 -21.22 -1.34
N PRO A 870 20.61 -20.56 -1.99
CA PRO A 870 20.93 -19.62 -3.07
C PRO A 870 21.83 -18.49 -2.57
N ALA A 871 22.82 -18.14 -3.40
CA ALA A 871 23.67 -16.97 -3.18
C ALA A 871 22.87 -15.67 -3.37
N SER A 872 22.01 -15.63 -4.40
CA SER A 872 21.13 -14.49 -4.66
C SER A 872 19.95 -14.43 -3.68
N LEU A 873 19.65 -13.22 -3.20
CA LEU A 873 18.45 -12.94 -2.39
C LEU A 873 17.17 -12.88 -3.21
N PHE A 874 17.30 -12.58 -4.51
CA PHE A 874 16.19 -12.40 -5.45
C PHE A 874 16.28 -13.38 -6.62
N VAL A 875 15.16 -13.57 -7.32
CA VAL A 875 15.07 -14.47 -8.48
C VAL A 875 16.16 -14.18 -9.52
N THR A 876 16.67 -15.23 -10.15
CA THR A 876 17.80 -15.17 -11.09
C THR A 876 17.38 -15.18 -12.56
N ALA A 877 16.07 -15.10 -12.84
CA ALA A 877 15.58 -15.01 -14.20
C ALA A 877 16.16 -13.76 -14.90
N PRO A 878 16.58 -13.88 -16.18
CA PRO A 878 16.99 -12.72 -16.96
C PRO A 878 15.89 -11.67 -16.97
N PHE A 879 16.25 -10.42 -16.67
CA PHE A 879 15.30 -9.32 -16.79
C PHE A 879 14.97 -9.11 -18.26
N GLN A 880 13.69 -8.94 -18.54
CA GLN A 880 13.18 -8.55 -19.84
C GLN A 880 12.20 -7.41 -19.61
N GLU A 881 12.29 -6.39 -20.45
CA GLU A 881 11.31 -5.31 -20.45
C GLU A 881 10.03 -5.79 -21.15
N TYR A 882 8.87 -5.55 -20.54
CA TYR A 882 7.58 -6.00 -21.07
C TYR A 882 6.67 -4.82 -21.37
N LEU A 883 5.91 -4.91 -22.46
CA LEU A 883 4.87 -3.94 -22.83
C LEU A 883 5.39 -2.50 -23.01
N VAL A 884 6.59 -2.34 -23.57
CA VAL A 884 7.21 -1.04 -23.92
C VAL A 884 6.64 -0.48 -25.21
#